data_AF-A0A8D2MG65-F1
#
_entry.id   AF-A0A8D2MG65-F1
#
_cell.length_a   1.000
_cell.length_b   1.000
_cell.length_c   1.000
_cell.angle_alpha   90.00
_cell.angle_beta   90.00
_cell.angle_gamma   90.00
#
_symmetry.space_group_name_H-M   'P 1'
#
loop_
_entity.id
_entity.type
_entity.pdbx_description
1 polymer ?
#
loop_
_entity_poly.entity_id
_entity_poly.type
_entity_poly.pdbx_seq_one_letter_code
_entity_poly.pdbx_strand_id
1 'polypeptide(L)'
;MEDLASFDEDLADYLYKQPTEHLQLLEEAAKEVADEVTRPRPSGEETLQDIQVMLRSDANAANIRSLKSDQMSHLVKIPGIVIAATPVRAKATRITIQCRSCRNTISNIAVRPGMEGYALPRKCNTEQAGRPRCPLDPYFIMPDKCKCVDFQVLKLQESPDAVPHGEMPRHLQLYCDRYLCDKVVPGNRVTIMGIYSIKKSAQSKNKSHYNVGVGIRSAYIRVVGIQVDTEGSGHSFSGSVTPQEEEELRRLAAMPNIYETIAKSIAPSIYGSTDIKKAIACLLFGGSRKRLPDGLTRRGDINLLMLGDPGTAKSQLLKFVEKCSPIGVYTSGKGSSAAGLTASVIRDPVSRNFFMEGGAMVLADGGVVCIDEFDKMREDDRVAIHEAMEQQTISIAKAGITTTLNSRCSVLAAANSVFGRWDDTKGEENIDFMPTILSRFDMIFIVKDEHNEERDMTLAKHVMALHVSALTQTQAVEGEIELNKLKKLISFCRTKCGPRLSAGAAEKLKNRYVLMRSGTRQHEQESDRRSSIPITVRQLEAIVRIAESLAKMRLQPFATEADVEEALRLFHVSTLDAAMSGSLSGEEEMLCAGGRRDMLGLAAQGRERRDLLSGPGSQGQVLDLLPEQRQSSALGSKGPAWDCASQGEQRQTLCCSGEGWFRHL
;
A
#
# COMPACT_ATOMS: atom_id res chain seq x y z
N MET A 1 -12.91 -24.89 -5.28
CA MET A 1 -13.87 -25.32 -4.24
C MET A 1 -15.28 -24.90 -4.60
N GLU A 2 -15.49 -23.66 -5.07
CA GLU A 2 -16.81 -23.19 -5.51
C GLU A 2 -17.37 -24.02 -6.66
N ASP A 3 -16.55 -24.38 -7.66
CA ASP A 3 -16.99 -25.27 -8.74
C ASP A 3 -17.47 -26.64 -8.22
N LEU A 4 -16.78 -27.19 -7.20
CA LEU A 4 -17.18 -28.45 -6.57
C LEU A 4 -18.48 -28.28 -5.78
N ALA A 5 -18.62 -27.20 -5.00
CA ALA A 5 -19.84 -26.90 -4.26
C ALA A 5 -21.04 -26.63 -5.19
N SER A 6 -20.80 -26.07 -6.39
CA SER A 6 -21.84 -25.85 -7.39
C SER A 6 -22.35 -27.14 -8.04
N PHE A 7 -21.48 -28.16 -8.11
CA PHE A 7 -21.82 -29.46 -8.67
C PHE A 7 -22.43 -30.38 -7.61
N ASP A 8 -21.79 -30.48 -6.45
CA ASP A 8 -22.22 -31.32 -5.33
C ASP A 8 -21.73 -30.74 -3.99
N GLU A 9 -22.67 -30.32 -3.15
CA GLU A 9 -22.40 -29.73 -1.83
C GLU A 9 -21.84 -30.77 -0.85
N ASP A 10 -22.32 -32.01 -0.91
CA ASP A 10 -21.89 -33.08 -0.01
C ASP A 10 -20.42 -33.42 -0.23
N LEU A 11 -19.98 -33.50 -1.50
CA LEU A 11 -18.59 -33.75 -1.86
C LEU A 11 -17.66 -32.63 -1.35
N ALA A 12 -18.09 -31.37 -1.46
CA ALA A 12 -17.33 -30.25 -0.93
C ALA A 12 -17.18 -30.35 0.60
N ASP A 13 -18.25 -30.73 1.29
CA ASP A 13 -18.28 -30.91 2.75
C ASP A 13 -17.38 -32.06 3.22
N TYR A 14 -17.39 -33.18 2.50
CA TYR A 14 -16.47 -34.30 2.73
C TYR A 14 -15.01 -33.90 2.49
N LEU A 15 -14.73 -33.10 1.45
CA LEU A 15 -13.38 -32.61 1.17
C LEU A 15 -12.88 -31.64 2.27
N TYR A 16 -13.76 -30.82 2.85
CA TYR A 16 -13.43 -29.99 4.01
C TYR A 16 -13.18 -30.83 5.27
N LYS A 17 -13.99 -31.86 5.51
CA LYS A 17 -13.92 -32.72 6.70
C LYS A 17 -12.74 -33.70 6.68
N GLN A 18 -12.51 -34.35 5.54
CA GLN A 18 -11.51 -35.41 5.37
C GLN A 18 -10.67 -35.21 4.09
N PRO A 19 -9.92 -34.11 3.96
CA PRO A 19 -9.16 -33.81 2.75
C PRO A 19 -8.07 -34.84 2.41
N THR A 20 -7.57 -35.59 3.40
CA THR A 20 -6.43 -36.50 3.16
C THR A 20 -6.80 -37.72 2.31
N GLU A 21 -8.01 -38.24 2.47
CA GLU A 21 -8.50 -39.41 1.74
C GLU A 21 -9.11 -38.98 0.41
N HIS A 22 -9.98 -37.97 0.43
CA HIS A 22 -10.65 -37.48 -0.77
C HIS A 22 -9.69 -36.85 -1.80
N LEU A 23 -8.58 -36.25 -1.37
CA LEU A 23 -7.60 -35.70 -2.31
C LEU A 23 -6.89 -36.81 -3.11
N GLN A 24 -6.65 -37.98 -2.51
CA GLN A 24 -6.06 -39.11 -3.25
C GLN A 24 -7.04 -39.65 -4.30
N LEU A 25 -8.31 -39.79 -3.94
CA LEU A 25 -9.36 -40.20 -4.87
C LEU A 25 -9.54 -39.20 -6.02
N LEU A 26 -9.42 -37.90 -5.75
CA LEU A 26 -9.44 -36.86 -6.79
C LEU A 26 -8.24 -36.94 -7.74
N GLU A 27 -7.03 -37.22 -7.22
CA GLU A 27 -5.85 -37.44 -8.08
C GLU A 27 -6.01 -38.69 -8.96
N GLU A 28 -6.60 -39.76 -8.43
CA GLU A 28 -6.91 -40.99 -9.18
C GLU A 28 -7.98 -40.76 -10.26
N ALA A 29 -9.09 -40.11 -9.91
CA ALA A 29 -10.14 -39.77 -10.87
C ALA A 29 -9.63 -38.84 -11.98
N ALA A 30 -8.81 -37.84 -11.64
CA ALA A 30 -8.18 -36.96 -12.62
C ALA A 30 -7.26 -37.74 -13.57
N LYS A 31 -6.57 -38.78 -13.06
CA LYS A 31 -5.72 -39.66 -13.87
C LYS A 31 -6.54 -40.53 -14.83
N GLU A 32 -7.68 -41.06 -14.38
CA GLU A 32 -8.59 -41.83 -15.24
C GLU A 32 -9.14 -40.97 -16.37
N VAL A 33 -9.67 -39.79 -16.05
CA VAL A 33 -10.19 -38.85 -17.06
C VAL A 33 -9.10 -38.42 -18.04
N ALA A 34 -7.89 -38.16 -17.54
CA ALA A 34 -6.76 -37.84 -18.41
C ALA A 34 -6.38 -39.01 -19.32
N ASP A 35 -6.52 -40.27 -18.87
CA ASP A 35 -6.28 -41.44 -19.73
C ASP A 35 -7.33 -41.54 -20.84
N GLU A 36 -8.60 -41.32 -20.52
CA GLU A 36 -9.69 -41.35 -21.50
C GLU A 36 -9.52 -40.28 -22.58
N VAL A 37 -9.25 -39.03 -22.18
CA VAL A 37 -9.13 -37.88 -23.11
C VAL A 37 -7.94 -38.03 -24.06
N THR A 38 -6.86 -38.71 -23.63
CA THR A 38 -5.65 -38.77 -24.44
C THR A 38 -5.61 -39.99 -25.37
N ARG A 39 -6.65 -40.84 -25.43
CA ARG A 39 -6.69 -41.93 -26.42
C ARG A 39 -7.07 -41.37 -27.80
N PRO A 40 -6.28 -41.60 -28.88
CA PRO A 40 -5.17 -42.54 -29.04
C PRO A 40 -3.77 -41.89 -28.90
N ARG A 41 -2.92 -42.45 -28.03
CA ARG A 41 -1.52 -42.02 -27.88
C ARG A 41 -0.59 -42.74 -28.86
N PRO A 42 0.45 -42.08 -29.39
CA PRO A 42 1.52 -42.74 -30.13
C PRO A 42 2.26 -43.76 -29.25
N SER A 43 2.61 -44.90 -29.83
CA SER A 43 3.27 -46.03 -29.18
C SER A 43 4.62 -45.62 -28.58
N GLY A 44 4.70 -45.56 -27.24
CA GLY A 44 5.92 -45.22 -26.48
C GLY A 44 5.66 -44.56 -25.12
N GLU A 45 4.51 -43.89 -24.94
CA GLU A 45 4.10 -43.23 -23.68
C GLU A 45 2.90 -43.94 -23.03
N GLU A 46 3.08 -45.21 -22.64
CA GLU A 46 2.02 -46.00 -22.00
C GLU A 46 1.76 -45.63 -20.53
N THR A 47 2.68 -44.90 -19.88
CA THR A 47 2.50 -44.53 -18.46
C THR A 47 2.20 -43.04 -18.29
N LEU A 48 0.95 -42.74 -17.97
CA LEU A 48 0.50 -41.40 -17.56
C LEU A 48 1.19 -41.03 -16.24
N GLN A 49 1.88 -39.89 -16.21
CA GLN A 49 2.47 -39.37 -14.98
C GLN A 49 1.39 -39.03 -13.94
N ASP A 50 1.76 -39.05 -12.66
CA ASP A 50 0.81 -38.73 -11.60
C ASP A 50 0.42 -37.25 -11.67
N ILE A 51 -0.89 -36.98 -11.72
CA ILE A 51 -1.44 -35.61 -11.76
C ILE A 51 -1.59 -35.12 -10.32
N GLN A 52 -1.13 -33.90 -10.05
CA GLN A 52 -1.33 -33.24 -8.77
C GLN A 52 -2.50 -32.25 -8.87
N VAL A 53 -3.50 -32.41 -8.02
CA VAL A 53 -4.64 -31.47 -7.94
C VAL A 53 -4.28 -30.31 -7.02
N MET A 54 -4.44 -29.08 -7.50
CA MET A 54 -4.35 -27.87 -6.67
C MET A 54 -5.74 -27.37 -6.32
N LEU A 55 -6.01 -27.23 -5.03
CA LEU A 55 -7.23 -26.59 -4.57
C LEU A 55 -7.03 -25.08 -4.51
N ARG A 56 -8.03 -24.34 -5.01
CA ARG A 56 -8.22 -22.90 -4.82
C ARG A 56 -9.60 -22.65 -4.20
N SER A 57 -9.66 -21.72 -3.23
CA SER A 57 -10.91 -21.27 -2.65
C SER A 57 -10.83 -19.78 -2.35
N ASP A 58 -11.94 -19.07 -2.57
CA ASP A 58 -12.10 -17.66 -2.22
C ASP A 58 -12.75 -17.45 -0.86
N ALA A 59 -13.04 -18.54 -0.13
CA ALA A 59 -13.55 -18.51 1.24
C ALA A 59 -12.66 -17.67 2.19
N ASN A 60 -13.27 -17.16 3.27
CA ASN A 60 -12.59 -16.34 4.26
C ASN A 60 -11.41 -17.09 4.89
N ALA A 61 -10.26 -16.42 4.97
CA ALA A 61 -9.05 -17.01 5.51
C ALA A 61 -9.10 -17.01 7.05
N ALA A 62 -8.63 -18.09 7.66
CA ALA A 62 -8.52 -18.23 9.11
C ALA A 62 -7.20 -17.62 9.61
N ASN A 63 -7.25 -16.85 10.70
CA ASN A 63 -6.04 -16.35 11.35
C ASN A 63 -5.26 -17.49 11.99
N ILE A 64 -3.92 -17.42 11.95
CA ILE A 64 -3.03 -18.44 12.55
C ILE A 64 -3.35 -18.65 14.04
N ARG A 65 -3.76 -17.58 14.73
CA ARG A 65 -4.17 -17.59 16.14
C ARG A 65 -5.48 -18.34 16.41
N SER A 66 -6.37 -18.37 15.42
CA SER A 66 -7.69 -19.02 15.54
C SER A 66 -7.64 -20.53 15.34
N LEU A 67 -6.49 -21.07 14.92
CA LEU A 67 -6.27 -22.51 14.77
C LEU A 67 -6.31 -23.21 16.14
N LYS A 68 -7.45 -23.84 16.41
CA LYS A 68 -7.68 -24.69 17.58
C LYS A 68 -7.59 -26.17 17.20
N SER A 69 -7.67 -27.03 18.21
CA SER A 69 -7.75 -28.49 18.05
C SER A 69 -8.92 -28.92 17.17
N ASP A 70 -10.02 -28.17 17.15
CA ASP A 70 -11.22 -28.50 16.36
C ASP A 70 -10.96 -28.48 14.85
N GLN A 71 -9.96 -27.73 14.40
CA GLN A 71 -9.57 -27.61 12.98
C GLN A 71 -8.50 -28.66 12.59
N MET A 72 -8.24 -29.65 13.44
CA MET A 72 -7.29 -30.72 13.14
C MET A 72 -7.78 -31.60 11.99
N SER A 73 -6.88 -31.91 11.06
CA SER A 73 -7.16 -32.70 9.87
C SER A 73 -8.17 -32.07 8.90
N HIS A 74 -8.62 -30.85 9.15
CA HIS A 74 -9.47 -30.08 8.24
C HIS A 74 -8.65 -29.24 7.26
N LEU A 75 -9.30 -28.89 6.14
CA LEU A 75 -8.75 -27.97 5.16
C LEU A 75 -8.86 -26.53 5.69
N VAL A 76 -7.72 -25.86 5.85
CA VAL A 76 -7.65 -24.47 6.32
C VAL A 76 -6.98 -23.58 5.29
N LYS A 77 -7.50 -22.36 5.15
CA LYS A 77 -6.91 -21.30 4.34
C LYS A 77 -6.29 -20.26 5.27
N ILE A 78 -5.01 -19.97 5.10
CA ILE A 78 -4.27 -19.06 5.97
C ILE A 78 -3.48 -18.06 5.13
N PRO A 79 -3.61 -16.75 5.40
CA PRO A 79 -2.77 -15.75 4.80
C PRO A 79 -1.50 -15.55 5.64
N GLY A 80 -0.37 -15.28 4.98
CA GLY A 80 0.86 -14.95 5.70
C GLY A 80 2.01 -14.58 4.80
N ILE A 81 3.14 -14.23 5.40
CA ILE A 81 4.37 -13.87 4.71
C ILE A 81 5.36 -15.03 4.89
N VAL A 82 5.97 -15.51 3.82
CA VAL A 82 7.02 -16.54 3.95
C VAL A 82 8.31 -15.89 4.40
N ILE A 83 8.80 -16.22 5.59
CA ILE A 83 10.08 -15.69 6.11
C ILE A 83 11.25 -16.45 5.48
N ALA A 84 11.14 -17.77 5.43
CA ALA A 84 12.25 -18.63 5.06
C ALA A 84 11.76 -19.85 4.30
N ALA A 85 12.50 -20.20 3.26
CA ALA A 85 12.36 -21.45 2.53
C ALA A 85 13.62 -22.29 2.75
N THR A 86 13.45 -23.57 3.09
CA THR A 86 14.58 -24.50 3.05
C THR A 86 14.92 -24.85 1.60
N PRO A 87 16.16 -25.25 1.28
CA PRO A 87 16.43 -25.84 -0.02
C PRO A 87 15.57 -27.10 -0.24
N VAL A 88 15.28 -27.40 -1.49
CA VAL A 88 14.52 -28.61 -1.88
C VAL A 88 15.28 -29.86 -1.46
N ARG A 89 14.56 -30.81 -0.86
CA ARG A 89 15.10 -32.11 -0.43
C ARG A 89 14.27 -33.22 -1.05
N ALA A 90 14.89 -34.35 -1.36
CA ALA A 90 14.19 -35.53 -1.83
C ALA A 90 13.62 -36.35 -0.66
N LYS A 91 12.34 -36.70 -0.72
CA LYS A 91 11.68 -37.67 0.17
C LYS A 91 11.23 -38.88 -0.66
N ALA A 92 11.53 -40.08 -0.18
CA ALA A 92 11.00 -41.30 -0.79
C ALA A 92 9.50 -41.46 -0.49
N THR A 93 8.67 -41.59 -1.54
CA THR A 93 7.25 -41.99 -1.43
C THR A 93 7.10 -43.49 -1.37
N ARG A 94 7.90 -44.20 -2.17
CA ARG A 94 7.95 -45.67 -2.21
C ARG A 94 9.37 -46.09 -1.93
N ILE A 95 9.59 -46.71 -0.78
CA ILE A 95 10.90 -47.21 -0.39
C ILE A 95 11.05 -48.67 -0.80
N THR A 96 12.27 -49.02 -1.20
CA THR A 96 12.69 -50.41 -1.39
C THR A 96 13.71 -50.71 -0.31
N ILE A 97 13.41 -51.69 0.54
CA ILE A 97 14.32 -52.13 1.61
C ILE A 97 15.00 -53.43 1.21
N GLN A 98 16.28 -53.55 1.54
CA GLN A 98 17.05 -54.76 1.32
C GLN A 98 17.63 -55.26 2.64
N CYS A 99 17.49 -56.56 2.87
CA CYS A 99 18.09 -57.27 4.00
C CYS A 99 19.59 -57.49 3.74
N ARG A 100 20.46 -57.08 4.68
CA ARG A 100 21.93 -57.24 4.54
C ARG A 100 22.37 -58.71 4.48
N SER A 101 21.74 -59.59 5.26
CA SER A 101 22.13 -61.01 5.38
C SER A 101 21.51 -61.90 4.30
N CYS A 102 20.26 -61.64 3.94
CA CYS A 102 19.47 -62.49 3.06
C CYS A 102 19.32 -61.93 1.63
N ARG A 103 19.77 -60.69 1.39
CA ARG A 103 19.66 -59.94 0.11
C ARG A 103 18.26 -59.82 -0.47
N ASN A 104 17.24 -60.35 0.21
CA ASN A 104 15.85 -60.22 -0.18
C ASN A 104 15.45 -58.74 -0.18
N THR A 105 14.90 -58.30 -1.30
CA THR A 105 14.42 -56.94 -1.51
C THR A 105 12.92 -56.92 -1.36
N ILE A 106 12.43 -56.18 -0.37
CA ILE A 106 11.01 -55.84 -0.28
C ILE A 106 10.87 -54.49 -0.97
N SER A 107 10.35 -54.54 -2.20
CA SER A 107 10.07 -53.35 -2.99
C SER A 107 8.70 -52.77 -2.65
N ASN A 108 8.51 -51.51 -3.01
CA ASN A 108 7.21 -50.89 -3.08
C ASN A 108 6.48 -50.69 -1.74
N ILE A 109 7.21 -50.37 -0.68
CA ILE A 109 6.61 -49.98 0.59
C ILE A 109 6.19 -48.51 0.50
N ALA A 110 4.88 -48.25 0.56
CA ALA A 110 4.34 -46.90 0.56
C ALA A 110 4.59 -46.22 1.92
N VAL A 111 5.22 -45.06 1.89
CA VAL A 111 5.38 -44.19 3.06
C VAL A 111 4.21 -43.22 3.09
N ARG A 112 3.58 -43.07 4.26
CA ARG A 112 2.47 -42.10 4.41
C ARG A 112 2.94 -40.67 4.05
N PRO A 113 2.08 -39.88 3.39
CA PRO A 113 2.39 -38.48 3.12
C PRO A 113 2.56 -37.69 4.44
N GLY A 114 3.48 -36.72 4.45
CA GLY A 114 3.82 -35.92 5.65
C GLY A 114 5.20 -36.23 6.26
N MET A 115 5.55 -35.59 7.38
CA MET A 115 6.87 -35.77 8.03
C MET A 115 7.02 -37.05 8.86
N GLU A 116 6.10 -38.01 8.75
CA GLU A 116 6.21 -39.28 9.46
C GLU A 116 7.25 -40.21 8.79
N GLY A 117 8.16 -40.73 9.60
CA GLY A 117 9.15 -41.72 9.16
C GLY A 117 8.54 -43.12 9.07
N TYR A 118 9.07 -43.93 8.15
CA TYR A 118 8.75 -45.34 8.11
C TYR A 118 9.60 -46.10 9.15
N ALA A 119 8.93 -46.82 10.06
CA ALA A 119 9.62 -47.70 10.99
C ALA A 119 10.03 -48.98 10.25
N LEU A 120 11.34 -49.22 10.14
CA LEU A 120 11.86 -50.43 9.52
C LEU A 120 11.40 -51.67 10.30
N PRO A 121 10.97 -52.74 9.61
CA PRO A 121 10.59 -53.98 10.28
C PRO A 121 11.79 -54.61 10.98
N ARG A 122 11.62 -55.01 12.25
CA ARG A 122 12.70 -55.60 13.06
C ARG A 122 13.02 -57.05 12.71
N LYS A 123 12.08 -57.74 12.06
CA LYS A 123 12.19 -59.15 11.68
C LYS A 123 12.17 -59.28 10.17
N CYS A 124 13.02 -60.17 9.66
CA CYS A 124 12.99 -60.55 8.26
C CYS A 124 11.83 -61.51 7.99
N ASN A 125 11.05 -61.28 6.92
CA ASN A 125 9.90 -62.11 6.55
C ASN A 125 10.30 -63.45 5.87
N THR A 126 11.59 -63.66 5.61
CA THR A 126 12.07 -64.86 4.90
C THR A 126 12.55 -65.90 5.92
N GLU A 127 11.74 -66.94 6.15
CA GLU A 127 12.17 -68.18 6.82
C GLU A 127 12.68 -69.16 5.76
N GLN A 128 13.93 -69.02 5.33
CA GLN A 128 14.56 -70.04 4.49
C GLN A 128 15.11 -71.18 5.36
N ALA A 129 14.67 -72.41 5.08
CA ALA A 129 15.23 -73.62 5.67
C ALA A 129 16.74 -73.70 5.39
N GLY A 130 17.56 -73.78 6.44
CA GLY A 130 19.00 -74.03 6.34
C GLY A 130 19.96 -72.84 6.50
N ARG A 131 19.49 -71.63 6.86
CA ARG A 131 20.38 -70.50 7.23
C ARG A 131 20.10 -69.97 8.63
N PRO A 132 21.12 -69.47 9.36
CA PRO A 132 20.92 -68.84 10.66
C PRO A 132 19.97 -67.64 10.52
N ARG A 133 19.06 -67.48 11.50
CA ARG A 133 18.09 -66.39 11.55
C ARG A 133 18.82 -65.05 11.40
N CYS A 134 18.29 -64.17 10.55
CA CYS A 134 18.86 -62.84 10.35
C CYS A 134 18.89 -62.07 11.69
N PRO A 135 19.93 -61.25 11.93
CA PRO A 135 19.99 -60.41 13.14
C PRO A 135 18.79 -59.46 13.21
N LEU A 136 18.43 -59.04 14.42
CA LEU A 136 17.42 -57.99 14.66
C LEU A 136 17.88 -56.69 13.96
N ASP A 137 16.98 -56.08 13.20
CA ASP A 137 17.20 -54.88 12.36
C ASP A 137 18.21 -55.02 11.19
N PRO A 138 18.03 -55.97 10.24
CA PRO A 138 18.99 -56.19 9.14
C PRO A 138 18.72 -55.35 7.87
N TYR A 139 17.66 -54.55 7.86
CA TYR A 139 17.19 -53.84 6.67
C TYR A 139 17.85 -52.48 6.49
N PHE A 140 18.32 -52.20 5.29
CA PHE A 140 18.70 -50.87 4.86
C PHE A 140 17.85 -50.42 3.66
N ILE A 141 17.67 -49.11 3.50
CA ILE A 141 16.91 -48.53 2.40
C ILE A 141 17.85 -48.39 1.20
N MET A 142 17.46 -48.92 0.05
CA MET A 142 18.20 -48.79 -1.21
C MET A 142 17.77 -47.51 -1.93
N PRO A 143 18.54 -46.41 -1.91
CA PRO A 143 18.11 -45.13 -2.48
C PRO A 143 17.85 -45.24 -4.00
N ASP A 144 18.66 -46.01 -4.72
CA ASP A 144 18.58 -46.14 -6.19
C ASP A 144 17.27 -46.75 -6.71
N LYS A 145 16.59 -47.55 -5.87
CA LYS A 145 15.31 -48.20 -6.20
C LYS A 145 14.12 -47.55 -5.51
N CYS A 146 14.33 -46.41 -4.84
CA CYS A 146 13.24 -45.66 -4.21
C CYS A 146 12.65 -44.69 -5.23
N LYS A 147 11.32 -44.54 -5.22
CA LYS A 147 10.67 -43.41 -5.89
C LYS A 147 10.72 -42.23 -4.94
N CYS A 148 11.43 -41.18 -5.35
CA CYS A 148 11.58 -39.95 -4.58
C CYS A 148 10.72 -38.84 -5.18
N VAL A 149 10.19 -37.99 -4.31
CA VAL A 149 9.53 -36.73 -4.66
C VAL A 149 10.24 -35.61 -3.93
N ASP A 150 10.26 -34.45 -4.56
CA ASP A 150 10.79 -33.25 -3.94
C ASP A 150 9.83 -32.74 -2.86
N PHE A 151 10.41 -32.31 -1.75
CA PHE A 151 9.69 -31.61 -0.70
C PHE A 151 10.51 -30.43 -0.19
N GLN A 152 9.78 -29.43 0.29
CA GLN A 152 10.34 -28.19 0.83
C GLN A 152 9.59 -27.81 2.10
N VAL A 153 10.31 -27.25 3.07
CA VAL A 153 9.71 -26.68 4.28
C VAL A 153 9.78 -25.17 4.19
N LEU A 154 8.63 -24.52 4.31
CA LEU A 154 8.53 -23.06 4.36
C LEU A 154 8.15 -22.64 5.78
N LYS A 155 8.66 -21.50 6.25
CA LYS A 155 8.22 -20.86 7.49
C LYS A 155 7.32 -19.70 7.14
N LEU A 156 6.04 -19.79 7.52
CA LEU A 156 5.04 -18.74 7.36
C LEU A 156 4.95 -17.90 8.63
N GLN A 157 4.83 -16.59 8.47
CA GLN A 157 4.51 -15.63 9.51
C GLN A 157 3.12 -15.06 9.30
N GLU A 158 2.43 -14.78 10.41
CA GLU A 158 1.20 -13.99 10.38
C GLU A 158 1.46 -12.60 9.77
N SER A 159 0.53 -12.12 8.95
CA SER A 159 0.59 -10.74 8.43
C SER A 159 0.46 -9.73 9.57
N PRO A 160 1.21 -8.61 9.55
CA PRO A 160 1.20 -7.62 10.63
C PRO A 160 -0.20 -7.05 10.92
N ASP A 161 -1.07 -6.95 9.91
CA ASP A 161 -2.43 -6.42 10.05
C ASP A 161 -3.35 -7.29 10.93
N ALA A 162 -3.05 -8.59 11.04
CA ALA A 162 -3.85 -9.54 11.82
C ALA A 162 -3.35 -9.67 13.28
N VAL A 163 -2.24 -8.99 13.62
CA VAL A 163 -1.62 -9.07 14.94
C VAL A 163 -2.23 -8.00 15.87
N PRO A 164 -2.90 -8.39 16.97
CA PRO A 164 -3.34 -7.44 17.97
C PRO A 164 -2.15 -6.77 18.66
N HIS A 165 -2.35 -5.53 19.09
CA HIS A 165 -1.31 -4.72 19.72
C HIS A 165 -0.71 -5.41 20.95
N GLY A 166 0.63 -5.50 20.99
CA GLY A 166 1.37 -5.99 22.15
C GLY A 166 1.75 -7.47 22.13
N GLU A 167 1.34 -8.24 21.11
CA GLU A 167 1.75 -9.64 20.98
C GLU A 167 2.74 -9.86 19.82
N MET A 168 3.66 -10.81 20.00
CA MET A 168 4.61 -11.19 18.96
C MET A 168 3.91 -12.03 17.85
N PRO A 169 4.20 -11.79 16.56
CA PRO A 169 3.64 -12.58 15.46
C PRO A 169 4.04 -14.06 15.58
N ARG A 170 3.08 -14.96 15.37
CA ARG A 170 3.32 -16.41 15.40
C ARG A 170 3.85 -16.88 14.06
N HIS A 171 4.71 -17.89 14.09
CA HIS A 171 5.23 -18.57 12.90
C HIS A 171 4.76 -20.02 12.85
N LEU A 172 4.50 -20.51 11.64
CA LEU A 172 4.04 -21.87 11.39
C LEU A 172 4.89 -22.54 10.31
N GLN A 173 5.13 -23.84 10.44
CA GLN A 173 5.85 -24.61 9.43
C GLN A 173 4.88 -25.16 8.40
N LEU A 174 5.21 -24.94 7.14
CA LEU A 174 4.50 -25.48 5.98
C LEU A 174 5.32 -26.58 5.35
N TYR A 175 4.65 -27.64 4.95
CA TYR A 175 5.21 -28.74 4.19
C TYR A 175 4.67 -28.68 2.77
N CYS A 176 5.53 -28.40 1.80
CA CYS A 176 5.21 -28.35 0.37
C CYS A 176 5.80 -29.59 -0.33
N ASP A 177 5.03 -30.20 -1.23
CA ASP A 177 5.44 -31.37 -2.01
C ASP A 177 5.33 -31.12 -3.52
N ARG A 178 6.16 -31.85 -4.29
CA ARG A 178 6.10 -31.93 -5.76
C ARG A 178 6.17 -30.53 -6.42
N TYR A 179 5.16 -30.16 -7.20
CA TYR A 179 5.11 -28.93 -8.01
C TYR A 179 4.93 -27.65 -7.17
N LEU A 180 4.66 -27.78 -5.87
CA LEU A 180 4.61 -26.65 -4.94
C LEU A 180 5.99 -26.21 -4.44
N CYS A 181 7.04 -27.00 -4.68
CA CYS A 181 8.41 -26.64 -4.34
C CYS A 181 8.92 -25.48 -5.21
N ASP A 182 9.70 -24.59 -4.62
CA ASP A 182 10.33 -23.41 -5.22
C ASP A 182 9.37 -22.42 -5.93
N LYS A 183 8.05 -22.54 -5.71
CA LYS A 183 7.08 -21.55 -6.21
C LYS A 183 7.09 -20.24 -5.43
N VAL A 184 7.55 -20.26 -4.18
CA VAL A 184 7.49 -19.10 -3.29
C VAL A 184 8.89 -18.64 -2.93
N VAL A 185 9.13 -17.34 -3.14
CA VAL A 185 10.34 -16.66 -2.70
C VAL A 185 10.10 -16.11 -1.28
N PRO A 186 11.08 -16.20 -0.36
CA PRO A 186 10.97 -15.56 0.95
C PRO A 186 10.72 -14.05 0.79
N GLY A 187 9.83 -13.49 1.61
CA GLY A 187 9.34 -12.12 1.55
C GLY A 187 7.97 -11.97 0.86
N ASN A 188 7.55 -12.95 0.05
CA ASN A 188 6.25 -12.87 -0.61
C ASN A 188 5.10 -13.11 0.38
N ARG A 189 4.02 -12.33 0.19
CA ARG A 189 2.72 -12.59 0.80
C ARG A 189 2.06 -13.73 0.02
N VAL A 190 1.60 -14.74 0.74
CA VAL A 190 0.98 -15.91 0.16
C VAL A 190 -0.27 -16.28 0.94
N THR A 191 -1.27 -16.73 0.21
CA THR A 191 -2.42 -17.39 0.79
C THR A 191 -2.27 -18.89 0.56
N ILE A 192 -2.20 -19.62 1.66
CA ILE A 192 -1.94 -21.06 1.65
C ILE A 192 -3.22 -21.78 2.01
N MET A 193 -3.57 -22.75 1.16
CA MET A 193 -4.53 -23.77 1.50
C MET A 193 -3.80 -25.05 1.86
N GLY A 194 -4.12 -25.60 3.02
CA GLY A 194 -3.51 -26.82 3.46
C GLY A 194 -4.24 -27.50 4.59
N ILE A 195 -3.79 -28.71 4.87
CA ILE A 195 -4.37 -29.57 5.89
C ILE A 195 -3.57 -29.34 7.17
N TYR A 196 -4.27 -28.94 8.25
CA TYR A 196 -3.63 -28.74 9.54
C TYR A 196 -3.31 -30.09 10.19
N SER A 197 -2.01 -30.40 10.29
CA SER A 197 -1.49 -31.70 10.73
C SER A 197 -0.54 -31.56 11.91
N ILE A 198 -0.35 -32.64 12.66
CA ILE A 198 0.58 -32.66 13.79
C ILE A 198 1.75 -33.60 13.51
N LYS A 199 2.95 -33.17 13.87
CA LYS A 199 4.15 -34.00 13.78
C LYS A 199 4.40 -34.68 15.12
N LYS A 200 4.69 -35.97 15.07
CA LYS A 200 5.27 -36.69 16.21
C LYS A 200 6.70 -36.20 16.40
N SER A 201 6.95 -35.48 17.50
CA SER A 201 8.31 -35.12 17.87
C SER A 201 9.04 -36.39 18.28
N ALA A 202 10.03 -36.81 17.49
CA ALA A 202 10.93 -37.87 17.88
C ALA A 202 11.92 -37.28 18.89
N GLN A 203 11.90 -37.73 20.14
CA GLN A 203 12.94 -37.38 21.09
C GLN A 203 14.32 -37.77 20.53
N SER A 204 15.29 -36.86 20.75
CA SER A 204 16.71 -37.18 20.59
C SER A 204 17.01 -38.44 21.40
N LYS A 205 17.64 -39.44 20.77
CA LYS A 205 17.99 -40.75 21.35
C LYS A 205 19.07 -40.66 22.44
N ASN A 206 19.01 -39.69 23.35
CA ASN A 206 19.95 -39.59 24.46
C ASN A 206 19.21 -39.60 25.80
N LYS A 207 19.42 -40.72 26.51
CA LYS A 207 19.17 -41.04 27.93
C LYS A 207 17.78 -41.55 28.36
N SER A 208 17.83 -42.82 28.77
CA SER A 208 17.15 -43.41 29.94
C SER A 208 15.76 -44.04 29.79
N HIS A 209 15.79 -45.37 29.90
CA HIS A 209 14.85 -46.44 30.28
C HIS A 209 13.34 -46.27 30.58
N TYR A 210 12.69 -45.12 30.40
CA TYR A 210 11.22 -45.04 30.45
C TYR A 210 10.69 -44.26 29.24
N ASN A 211 10.22 -44.98 28.23
CA ASN A 211 9.48 -44.42 27.08
C ASN A 211 8.09 -43.95 27.55
N VAL A 212 8.03 -42.87 28.32
CA VAL A 212 6.79 -42.11 28.48
C VAL A 212 6.66 -41.27 27.21
N GLY A 213 5.77 -41.69 26.30
CA GLY A 213 5.47 -40.94 25.09
C GLY A 213 4.89 -39.59 25.47
N VAL A 214 5.74 -38.56 25.50
CA VAL A 214 5.28 -37.18 25.75
C VAL A 214 4.35 -36.78 24.60
N GLY A 215 3.08 -36.52 24.92
CA GLY A 215 2.01 -36.22 23.96
C GLY A 215 2.11 -34.84 23.27
N ILE A 216 3.20 -34.10 23.50
CA ILE A 216 3.40 -32.77 22.91
C ILE A 216 3.83 -32.94 21.45
N ARG A 217 2.95 -32.54 20.53
CA ARG A 217 3.15 -32.63 19.08
C ARG A 217 3.19 -31.23 18.49
N SER A 218 4.19 -30.97 17.67
CA SER A 218 4.31 -29.69 16.97
C SER A 218 3.39 -29.70 15.74
N ALA A 219 2.56 -28.69 15.57
CA ALA A 219 1.71 -28.56 14.40
C ALA A 219 2.50 -28.10 13.16
N TYR A 220 2.05 -28.53 11.99
CA TYR A 220 2.51 -28.08 10.69
C TYR A 220 1.35 -28.16 9.69
N ILE A 221 1.40 -27.36 8.63
CA ILE A 221 0.39 -27.44 7.57
C ILE A 221 0.98 -28.18 6.38
N ARG A 222 0.27 -29.21 5.93
CA ARG A 222 0.53 -29.82 4.63
C ARG A 222 -0.13 -28.97 3.57
N VAL A 223 0.65 -28.36 2.69
CA VAL A 223 0.15 -27.45 1.68
C VAL A 223 -0.43 -28.25 0.51
N VAL A 224 -1.62 -27.84 0.08
CA VAL A 224 -2.35 -28.41 -1.07
C VAL A 224 -2.44 -27.39 -2.20
N GLY A 225 -2.56 -26.10 -1.86
CA GLY A 225 -2.59 -25.00 -2.81
C GLY A 225 -1.84 -23.80 -2.26
N ILE A 226 -1.02 -23.18 -3.12
CA ILE A 226 -0.37 -21.90 -2.84
C ILE A 226 -0.88 -20.90 -3.85
N GLN A 227 -1.42 -19.80 -3.35
CA GLN A 227 -1.70 -18.61 -4.14
C GLN A 227 -0.65 -17.57 -3.76
N VAL A 228 0.28 -17.33 -4.69
CA VAL A 228 1.26 -16.26 -4.55
C VAL A 228 0.62 -14.99 -5.08
N ASP A 229 0.53 -13.98 -4.24
CA ASP A 229 0.12 -12.63 -4.65
C ASP A 229 1.28 -12.01 -5.46
N THR A 230 1.38 -12.42 -6.72
CA THR A 230 2.53 -12.11 -7.60
C THR A 230 2.36 -10.77 -8.34
N GLU A 231 1.16 -10.18 -8.27
CA GLU A 231 0.85 -8.91 -8.89
C GLU A 231 0.80 -7.81 -7.82
N GLY A 232 1.96 -7.22 -7.54
CA GLY A 232 2.09 -5.93 -6.85
C GLY A 232 1.47 -5.86 -5.46
N SER A 233 2.33 -5.89 -4.45
CA SER A 233 2.12 -5.50 -3.05
C SER A 233 1.11 -4.34 -2.87
N GLY A 234 -0.19 -4.64 -2.85
CA GLY A 234 -1.26 -3.64 -2.83
C GLY A 234 -2.64 -4.12 -3.30
N HIS A 235 -2.73 -5.21 -4.05
CA HIS A 235 -3.97 -5.54 -4.77
C HIS A 235 -4.95 -6.52 -4.08
N SER A 236 -4.60 -7.20 -2.99
CA SER A 236 -5.43 -8.32 -2.49
C SER A 236 -6.22 -8.05 -1.19
N PHE A 237 -6.09 -6.88 -0.53
CA PHE A 237 -6.84 -6.64 0.73
C PHE A 237 -8.27 -6.14 0.52
N SER A 238 -8.62 -5.65 -0.67
CA SER A 238 -10.02 -5.57 -1.06
C SER A 238 -10.34 -6.88 -1.79
N GLY A 239 -11.14 -7.76 -1.17
CA GLY A 239 -11.73 -8.89 -1.88
C GLY A 239 -12.30 -8.44 -3.23
N SER A 240 -12.35 -9.35 -4.20
CA SER A 240 -12.86 -9.10 -5.55
C SER A 240 -14.03 -8.12 -5.50
N VAL A 241 -13.80 -6.89 -5.98
CA VAL A 241 -14.80 -5.82 -5.91
C VAL A 241 -16.01 -6.34 -6.68
N THR A 242 -17.14 -6.49 -5.99
CA THR A 242 -18.35 -6.94 -6.66
C THR A 242 -18.71 -5.91 -7.74
N PRO A 243 -19.32 -6.33 -8.86
CA PRO A 243 -19.70 -5.38 -9.90
C PRO A 243 -20.63 -4.28 -9.39
N GLN A 244 -21.37 -4.54 -8.31
CA GLN A 244 -22.20 -3.55 -7.62
C GLN A 244 -21.37 -2.51 -6.85
N GLU A 245 -20.39 -2.94 -6.04
CA GLU A 245 -19.48 -2.04 -5.34
C GLU A 245 -18.66 -1.18 -6.31
N GLU A 246 -18.24 -1.75 -7.43
CA GLU A 246 -17.51 -1.03 -8.47
C GLU A 246 -18.34 0.13 -9.06
N GLU A 247 -19.63 -0.10 -9.29
CA GLU A 247 -20.53 0.93 -9.81
C GLU A 247 -20.74 2.06 -8.80
N GLU A 248 -20.85 1.74 -7.50
CA GLU A 248 -20.91 2.74 -6.43
C GLU A 248 -19.63 3.58 -6.35
N LEU A 249 -18.46 2.94 -6.43
CA LEU A 249 -17.17 3.62 -6.43
C LEU A 249 -17.01 4.55 -7.65
N ARG A 250 -17.47 4.13 -8.83
CA ARG A 250 -17.51 4.99 -10.02
C ARG A 250 -18.42 6.19 -9.84
N ARG A 251 -19.61 6.00 -9.25
CA ARG A 251 -20.55 7.10 -8.99
C ARG A 251 -19.97 8.12 -8.02
N LEU A 252 -19.29 7.65 -6.97
CA LEU A 252 -18.58 8.53 -6.04
C LEU A 252 -17.49 9.33 -6.77
N ALA A 253 -16.64 8.66 -7.58
CA ALA A 253 -15.57 9.31 -8.33
C ALA A 253 -16.07 10.35 -9.36
N ALA A 254 -17.28 10.18 -9.88
CA ALA A 254 -17.90 11.12 -10.81
C ALA A 254 -18.40 12.41 -10.14
N MET A 255 -18.51 12.45 -8.81
CA MET A 255 -18.96 13.66 -8.11
C MET A 255 -17.90 14.77 -8.19
N PRO A 256 -18.26 16.00 -8.58
CA PRO A 256 -17.29 17.10 -8.75
C PRO A 256 -16.63 17.52 -7.42
N ASN A 257 -17.31 17.28 -6.29
CA ASN A 257 -16.83 17.62 -4.95
C ASN A 257 -16.02 16.49 -4.27
N ILE A 258 -15.69 15.40 -4.99
CA ILE A 258 -14.95 14.25 -4.42
C ILE A 258 -13.67 14.68 -3.70
N TYR A 259 -12.94 15.65 -4.26
CA TYR A 259 -11.67 16.12 -3.70
C TYR A 259 -11.83 16.70 -2.29
N GLU A 260 -12.87 17.51 -2.07
CA GLU A 260 -13.15 18.11 -0.78
C GLU A 260 -13.77 17.11 0.19
N THR A 261 -14.66 16.24 -0.29
CA THR A 261 -15.28 15.18 0.53
C THR A 261 -14.22 14.20 1.03
N ILE A 262 -13.28 13.78 0.18
CA ILE A 262 -12.15 12.93 0.60
C ILE A 262 -11.30 13.67 1.64
N ALA A 263 -10.94 14.93 1.39
CA ALA A 263 -10.13 15.70 2.33
C ALA A 263 -10.83 15.89 3.69
N LYS A 264 -12.15 16.09 3.73
CA LYS A 264 -12.94 16.17 4.97
C LYS A 264 -13.07 14.82 5.67
N SER A 265 -13.15 13.72 4.91
CA SER A 265 -13.22 12.36 5.45
C SER A 265 -11.90 11.90 6.09
N ILE A 266 -10.77 12.48 5.68
CA ILE A 266 -9.47 12.20 6.28
C ILE A 266 -9.39 12.88 7.65
N ALA A 267 -9.25 12.06 8.70
CA ALA A 267 -9.14 12.46 10.10
C ALA A 267 -10.24 13.46 10.53
N PRO A 268 -11.50 13.04 10.66
CA PRO A 268 -12.61 13.92 11.09
C PRO A 268 -12.42 14.44 12.53
N SER A 269 -11.62 13.74 13.34
CA SER A 269 -11.29 14.15 14.71
C SER A 269 -10.41 15.40 14.78
N ILE A 270 -9.70 15.74 13.70
CA ILE A 270 -8.78 16.87 13.65
C ILE A 270 -9.46 17.99 12.87
N TYR A 271 -9.69 19.12 13.52
CA TYR A 271 -10.19 20.33 12.89
C TYR A 271 -9.01 21.20 12.43
N GLY A 272 -9.15 21.84 11.27
CA GLY A 272 -8.11 22.70 10.69
C GLY A 272 -7.33 22.08 9.53
N SER A 273 -6.41 22.90 8.97
CA SER A 273 -5.43 22.60 7.92
C SER A 273 -5.92 21.68 6.79
N THR A 274 -6.94 22.14 6.06
CA THR A 274 -7.53 21.41 4.92
C THR A 274 -6.52 21.13 3.81
N ASP A 275 -5.52 21.99 3.62
CA ASP A 275 -4.46 21.78 2.63
C ASP A 275 -3.55 20.59 2.96
N ILE A 276 -3.26 20.33 4.25
CA ILE A 276 -2.51 19.14 4.67
C ILE A 276 -3.32 17.87 4.38
N LYS A 277 -4.62 17.89 4.70
CA LYS A 277 -5.51 16.76 4.41
C LYS A 277 -5.64 16.47 2.92
N LYS A 278 -5.74 17.53 2.11
CA LYS A 278 -5.71 17.47 0.64
C LYS A 278 -4.39 16.85 0.13
N ALA A 279 -3.26 17.24 0.69
CA ALA A 279 -1.97 16.68 0.31
C ALA A 279 -1.80 15.21 0.73
N ILE A 280 -2.30 14.82 1.90
CA ILE A 280 -2.39 13.43 2.35
C ILE A 280 -3.29 12.62 1.42
N ALA A 281 -4.40 13.20 0.94
CA ALA A 281 -5.23 12.55 -0.07
C ALA A 281 -4.38 12.26 -1.33
N CYS A 282 -3.66 13.26 -1.86
CA CYS A 282 -2.78 13.09 -3.03
C CYS A 282 -1.75 11.97 -2.80
N LEU A 283 -1.18 11.89 -1.60
CA LEU A 283 -0.25 10.83 -1.19
C LEU A 283 -0.88 9.43 -1.26
N LEU A 284 -2.10 9.26 -0.73
CA LEU A 284 -2.79 7.97 -0.67
C LEU A 284 -3.11 7.40 -2.05
N PHE A 285 -3.54 8.24 -2.99
CA PHE A 285 -3.81 7.81 -4.37
C PHE A 285 -2.52 7.62 -5.18
N GLY A 286 -1.49 8.44 -4.91
CA GLY A 286 -0.20 8.44 -5.57
C GLY A 286 -0.27 8.78 -7.06
N GLY A 287 0.88 9.11 -7.67
CA GLY A 287 0.96 9.37 -9.11
C GLY A 287 0.92 8.11 -9.96
N SER A 288 1.22 8.26 -11.26
CA SER A 288 1.33 7.14 -12.20
C SER A 288 2.79 6.66 -12.31
N ARG A 289 3.00 5.34 -12.30
CA ARG A 289 4.32 4.77 -12.61
C ARG A 289 4.51 4.74 -14.12
N LYS A 290 5.60 5.33 -14.60
CA LYS A 290 5.91 5.35 -16.03
C LYS A 290 7.07 4.40 -16.31
N ARG A 291 6.79 3.35 -17.08
CA ARG A 291 7.83 2.55 -17.73
C ARG A 291 8.13 3.21 -19.06
N LEU A 292 9.36 3.73 -19.21
CA LEU A 292 9.82 4.18 -20.51
C LEU A 292 10.15 2.95 -21.37
N PRO A 293 10.12 3.07 -22.71
CA PRO A 293 10.56 2.00 -23.62
C PRO A 293 12.02 1.57 -23.38
N ASP A 294 12.85 2.45 -22.79
CA ASP A 294 14.24 2.17 -22.41
C ASP A 294 14.40 1.30 -21.15
N GLY A 295 13.29 0.76 -20.59
CA GLY A 295 13.31 -0.08 -19.39
C GLY A 295 13.49 0.68 -18.07
N LEU A 296 13.82 1.98 -18.12
CA LEU A 296 13.86 2.85 -16.93
C LEU A 296 12.46 3.07 -16.37
N THR A 297 12.29 2.79 -15.08
CA THR A 297 11.07 3.07 -14.33
C THR A 297 11.17 4.41 -13.64
N ARG A 298 10.33 5.37 -14.04
CA ARG A 298 10.20 6.64 -13.30
C ARG A 298 9.26 6.45 -12.11
N ARG A 299 9.69 6.96 -10.97
CA ARG A 299 8.94 6.97 -9.72
C ARG A 299 7.66 7.82 -9.85
N GLY A 300 6.53 7.23 -9.44
CA GLY A 300 5.22 7.90 -9.36
C GLY A 300 4.74 8.19 -7.93
N ASP A 301 5.44 7.69 -6.91
CA ASP A 301 5.04 7.84 -5.51
C ASP A 301 5.41 9.24 -4.99
N ILE A 302 4.53 9.84 -4.19
CA ILE A 302 4.71 11.18 -3.61
C ILE A 302 5.34 11.04 -2.23
N ASN A 303 6.19 12.00 -1.82
CA ASN A 303 6.68 12.07 -0.42
C ASN A 303 6.20 13.37 0.22
N LEU A 304 5.76 13.29 1.47
CA LEU A 304 5.29 14.45 2.23
C LEU A 304 6.03 14.54 3.56
N LEU A 305 6.49 15.75 3.89
CA LEU A 305 7.11 16.09 5.17
C LEU A 305 6.26 17.13 5.91
N MET A 306 5.94 16.86 7.17
CA MET A 306 5.28 17.80 8.08
C MET A 306 6.28 18.28 9.12
N LEU A 307 6.61 19.58 9.08
CA LEU A 307 7.43 20.29 10.06
C LEU A 307 6.53 21.16 10.95
N GLY A 308 6.99 21.50 12.15
CA GLY A 308 6.24 22.40 13.04
C GLY A 308 6.35 22.07 14.51
N ASP A 309 5.51 22.69 15.30
CA ASP A 309 5.60 22.64 16.76
C ASP A 309 4.94 21.38 17.35
N PRO A 310 5.38 20.91 18.53
CA PRO A 310 4.72 19.82 19.23
C PRO A 310 3.31 20.26 19.67
N GLY A 311 2.36 19.34 19.61
CA GLY A 311 0.94 19.62 19.97
C GLY A 311 0.01 19.84 18.78
N THR A 312 0.54 20.03 17.57
CA THR A 312 -0.23 20.27 16.32
C THR A 312 -0.85 18.99 15.70
N ALA A 313 -1.17 17.98 16.50
CA ALA A 313 -1.80 16.71 16.08
C ALA A 313 -1.11 15.90 14.94
N LYS A 314 0.14 16.22 14.57
CA LYS A 314 0.89 15.55 13.47
C LYS A 314 1.01 14.04 13.63
N SER A 315 1.40 13.56 14.81
CA SER A 315 1.50 12.10 15.08
C SER A 315 0.14 11.40 15.00
N GLN A 316 -0.96 12.12 15.27
CA GLN A 316 -2.31 11.57 15.14
C GLN A 316 -2.74 11.46 13.67
N LEU A 317 -2.34 12.42 12.82
CA LEU A 317 -2.49 12.32 11.36
C LEU A 317 -1.75 11.09 10.82
N LEU A 318 -0.48 10.86 11.23
CA LEU A 318 0.29 9.68 10.81
C LEU A 318 -0.41 8.37 11.13
N LYS A 319 -0.92 8.22 12.36
CA LYS A 319 -1.67 7.03 12.81
C LYS A 319 -2.97 6.85 12.05
N PHE A 320 -3.64 7.94 11.68
CA PHE A 320 -4.84 7.87 10.86
C PHE A 320 -4.52 7.41 9.43
N VAL A 321 -3.44 7.94 8.83
CA VAL A 321 -3.00 7.56 7.48
C VAL A 321 -2.58 6.10 7.41
N GLU A 322 -1.88 5.59 8.43
CA GLU A 322 -1.58 4.16 8.57
C GLU A 322 -2.86 3.33 8.50
N LYS A 323 -3.88 3.73 9.26
CA LYS A 323 -5.19 3.05 9.26
C LYS A 323 -5.95 3.22 7.96
N CYS A 324 -5.77 4.31 7.22
CA CYS A 324 -6.49 4.59 5.97
C CYS A 324 -5.85 3.93 4.75
N SER A 325 -4.53 3.76 4.75
CA SER A 325 -3.80 3.13 3.65
C SER A 325 -4.13 1.63 3.56
N PRO A 326 -4.21 1.04 2.35
CA PRO A 326 -4.35 -0.42 2.20
C PRO A 326 -3.11 -1.16 2.72
N ILE A 327 -1.93 -0.53 2.65
CA ILE A 327 -0.68 -1.01 3.25
C ILE A 327 -0.04 0.20 3.92
N GLY A 328 -0.09 0.23 5.25
CA GLY A 328 0.48 1.28 6.08
C GLY A 328 1.40 0.66 7.12
N VAL A 329 2.61 1.20 7.29
CA VAL A 329 3.50 0.81 8.40
C VAL A 329 3.90 2.06 9.16
N TYR A 330 3.57 2.10 10.44
CA TYR A 330 4.03 3.15 11.35
C TYR A 330 5.37 2.79 12.00
N THR A 331 6.29 3.73 11.95
CA THR A 331 7.62 3.62 12.54
C THR A 331 7.98 4.90 13.29
N SER A 332 8.73 4.77 14.37
CA SER A 332 9.33 5.90 15.08
C SER A 332 10.81 6.00 14.72
N GLY A 333 11.30 7.21 14.45
CA GLY A 333 12.68 7.48 14.04
C GLY A 333 13.73 7.04 15.06
N LYS A 334 13.41 7.04 16.36
CA LYS A 334 14.30 6.48 17.40
C LYS A 334 14.19 4.97 17.56
N GLY A 335 12.98 4.43 17.37
CA GLY A 335 12.68 3.02 17.58
C GLY A 335 13.10 2.14 16.41
N SER A 336 13.44 2.75 15.27
CA SER A 336 13.76 2.05 14.03
C SER A 336 15.24 2.23 13.74
N SER A 337 15.98 1.13 13.67
CA SER A 337 17.36 1.11 13.16
C SER A 337 17.36 0.89 11.65
N ALA A 338 18.51 1.11 10.99
CA ALA A 338 18.68 0.87 9.56
C ALA A 338 18.27 -0.57 9.19
N ALA A 339 18.58 -1.54 10.05
CA ALA A 339 18.16 -2.94 9.88
C ALA A 339 16.63 -3.13 9.97
N GLY A 340 15.96 -2.35 10.84
CA GLY A 340 14.51 -2.34 10.98
C GLY A 340 13.78 -1.57 9.87
N LEU A 341 14.41 -0.56 9.25
CA LEU A 341 13.87 0.17 8.09
C LEU A 341 14.06 -0.60 6.78
N THR A 342 15.24 -1.20 6.59
CA THR A 342 15.65 -1.84 5.32
C THR A 342 15.31 -3.33 5.26
N ALA A 343 16.31 -4.20 5.43
CA ALA A 343 16.14 -5.60 5.72
C ALA A 343 17.40 -6.11 6.45
N SER A 344 17.22 -7.15 7.25
CA SER A 344 18.30 -7.78 8.00
C SER A 344 18.51 -9.21 7.55
N VAL A 345 19.76 -9.67 7.62
CA VAL A 345 20.10 -11.07 7.31
C VAL A 345 20.29 -11.79 8.65
N ILE A 346 19.44 -12.77 8.93
CA ILE A 346 19.48 -13.55 10.16
C ILE A 346 19.89 -14.99 9.84
N ARG A 347 20.73 -15.56 10.69
CA ARG A 347 21.15 -16.96 10.58
C ARG A 347 20.27 -17.85 11.46
N ASP A 348 19.60 -18.82 10.86
CA ASP A 348 18.83 -19.81 11.60
C ASP A 348 19.77 -20.78 12.35
N PRO A 349 19.66 -20.96 13.68
CA PRO A 349 20.53 -21.87 14.42
C PRO A 349 20.35 -23.35 14.01
N VAL A 350 19.17 -23.75 13.54
CA VAL A 350 18.86 -25.16 13.23
C VAL A 350 19.35 -25.54 11.84
N SER A 351 19.03 -24.73 10.83
CA SER A 351 19.42 -25.00 9.45
C SER A 351 20.80 -24.45 9.08
N ARG A 352 21.38 -23.57 9.93
CA ARG A 352 22.61 -22.79 9.66
C ARG A 352 22.56 -21.91 8.42
N ASN A 353 21.41 -21.83 7.75
CA ASN A 353 21.19 -21.04 6.57
C ASN A 353 20.87 -19.59 6.96
N PHE A 354 21.27 -18.66 6.10
CA PHE A 354 20.90 -17.27 6.19
C PHE A 354 19.55 -17.08 5.51
N PHE A 355 18.63 -16.38 6.18
CA PHE A 355 17.39 -15.92 5.59
C PHE A 355 17.26 -14.41 5.82
N MET A 356 16.51 -13.75 4.96
CA MET A 356 16.36 -12.30 4.96
C MET A 356 15.02 -11.94 5.64
N GLU A 357 15.07 -11.04 6.60
CA GLU A 357 13.89 -10.45 7.22
C GLU A 357 13.73 -9.02 6.70
N GLY A 358 12.64 -8.78 5.97
CA GLY A 358 12.30 -7.46 5.45
C GLY A 358 11.98 -6.49 6.59
N GLY A 359 12.58 -5.31 6.54
CA GLY A 359 12.25 -4.18 7.41
C GLY A 359 11.00 -3.45 6.95
N ALA A 360 10.63 -2.41 7.69
CA ALA A 360 9.39 -1.65 7.52
C ALA A 360 9.17 -1.12 6.10
N MET A 361 10.21 -0.64 5.42
CA MET A 361 10.08 -0.10 4.06
C MET A 361 9.82 -1.18 3.00
N VAL A 362 10.40 -2.37 3.17
CA VAL A 362 10.19 -3.52 2.28
C VAL A 362 8.80 -4.12 2.52
N LEU A 363 8.36 -4.18 3.77
CA LEU A 363 7.01 -4.64 4.13
C LEU A 363 5.91 -3.70 3.60
N ALA A 364 6.22 -2.40 3.50
CA ALA A 364 5.36 -1.36 2.98
C ALA A 364 5.50 -1.10 1.47
N ASP A 365 6.07 -2.04 0.70
CA ASP A 365 6.14 -1.92 -0.75
C ASP A 365 4.74 -1.70 -1.35
N GLY A 366 4.60 -0.71 -2.22
CA GLY A 366 3.32 -0.27 -2.77
C GLY A 366 2.39 0.45 -1.77
N GLY A 367 2.83 0.73 -0.56
CA GLY A 367 2.04 1.38 0.48
C GLY A 367 2.54 2.77 0.87
N VAL A 368 2.22 3.14 2.12
CA VAL A 368 2.71 4.34 2.80
C VAL A 368 3.50 3.94 4.03
N VAL A 369 4.69 4.49 4.20
CA VAL A 369 5.49 4.40 5.43
C VAL A 369 5.30 5.70 6.19
N CYS A 370 4.77 5.60 7.40
CA CYS A 370 4.66 6.73 8.32
C CYS A 370 5.87 6.73 9.26
N ILE A 371 6.63 7.82 9.27
CA ILE A 371 7.80 8.01 10.14
C ILE A 371 7.52 9.19 11.07
N ASP A 372 7.48 8.93 12.37
CA ASP A 372 7.40 9.97 13.41
C ASP A 372 8.78 10.26 14.00
N GLU A 373 8.98 11.46 14.55
CA GLU A 373 10.28 11.96 15.05
C GLU A 373 11.42 11.77 14.03
N PHE A 374 11.20 12.19 12.79
CA PHE A 374 12.19 12.07 11.71
C PHE A 374 13.49 12.86 12.01
N ASP A 375 13.41 13.92 12.81
CA ASP A 375 14.56 14.69 13.30
C ASP A 375 15.52 13.83 14.15
N LYS A 376 15.01 12.87 14.91
CA LYS A 376 15.79 12.11 15.91
C LYS A 376 16.40 10.81 15.39
N MET A 377 16.40 10.64 14.07
CA MET A 377 17.04 9.52 13.40
C MET A 377 18.56 9.62 13.40
N ARG A 378 19.24 8.47 13.48
CA ARG A 378 20.70 8.37 13.34
C ARG A 378 21.12 8.58 11.89
N GLU A 379 22.36 9.01 11.68
CA GLU A 379 22.90 9.26 10.33
C GLU A 379 22.93 7.99 9.45
N ASP A 380 23.27 6.83 10.02
CA ASP A 380 23.24 5.54 9.30
C ASP A 380 21.86 5.22 8.71
N ASP A 381 20.81 5.53 9.47
CA ASP A 381 19.42 5.30 9.07
C ASP A 381 19.01 6.30 7.96
N ARG A 382 19.54 7.53 8.00
CA ARG A 382 19.32 8.55 6.96
C ARG A 382 19.93 8.13 5.62
N VAL A 383 21.13 7.50 5.62
CA VAL A 383 21.77 6.98 4.39
C VAL A 383 20.91 5.90 3.74
N ALA A 384 20.35 4.98 4.53
CA ALA A 384 19.46 3.94 4.01
C ALA A 384 18.20 4.50 3.36
N ILE A 385 17.61 5.54 3.96
CA ILE A 385 16.43 6.23 3.40
C ILE A 385 16.79 6.96 2.10
N HIS A 386 17.99 7.52 1.98
CA HIS A 386 18.42 8.20 0.76
C HIS A 386 18.40 7.32 -0.49
N GLU A 387 18.88 6.08 -0.34
CA GLU A 387 18.85 5.08 -1.42
C GLU A 387 17.39 4.71 -1.75
N ALA A 388 16.62 4.37 -0.73
CA ALA A 388 15.24 3.92 -0.87
C ALA A 388 14.31 5.00 -1.46
N MET A 389 14.45 6.27 -1.07
CA MET A 389 13.63 7.36 -1.61
C MET A 389 13.99 7.72 -3.05
N GLU A 390 15.26 7.65 -3.44
CA GLU A 390 15.70 8.01 -4.78
C GLU A 390 15.40 6.89 -5.79
N GLN A 391 15.82 5.66 -5.47
CA GLN A 391 15.82 4.54 -6.41
C GLN A 391 14.61 3.62 -6.21
N GLN A 392 13.89 3.72 -5.08
CA GLN A 392 12.83 2.77 -4.69
C GLN A 392 13.30 1.32 -4.63
N THR A 393 14.60 1.15 -4.38
CA THR A 393 15.28 -0.13 -4.21
C THR A 393 16.29 0.01 -3.09
N ILE A 394 16.51 -1.08 -2.37
CA ILE A 394 17.50 -1.19 -1.31
C ILE A 394 18.46 -2.31 -1.70
N SER A 395 19.74 -1.97 -1.84
CA SER A 395 20.80 -2.94 -2.07
C SER A 395 21.38 -3.45 -0.74
N ILE A 396 21.47 -4.76 -0.60
CA ILE A 396 22.04 -5.41 0.58
C ILE A 396 23.15 -6.36 0.13
N ALA A 397 24.35 -6.07 0.60
CA ALA A 397 25.54 -6.91 0.44
C ALA A 397 26.04 -7.34 1.83
N LYS A 398 25.46 -8.40 2.40
CA LYS A 398 25.82 -8.92 3.73
C LYS A 398 25.91 -10.44 3.72
N ALA A 399 26.88 -10.98 4.47
CA ALA A 399 27.07 -12.43 4.65
C ALA A 399 27.16 -13.24 3.34
N GLY A 400 27.74 -12.65 2.28
CA GLY A 400 27.87 -13.29 0.96
C GLY A 400 26.60 -13.26 0.10
N ILE A 401 25.51 -12.66 0.60
CA ILE A 401 24.27 -12.43 -0.15
C ILE A 401 24.32 -11.01 -0.71
N THR A 402 24.27 -10.89 -2.04
CA THR A 402 24.10 -9.61 -2.74
C THR A 402 22.73 -9.63 -3.40
N THR A 403 21.78 -8.89 -2.82
CA THR A 403 20.40 -8.83 -3.31
C THR A 403 19.90 -7.41 -3.30
N THR A 404 19.02 -7.09 -4.23
CA THR A 404 18.30 -5.82 -4.28
C THR A 404 16.83 -6.10 -3.97
N LEU A 405 16.31 -5.44 -2.94
CA LEU A 405 14.90 -5.50 -2.58
C LEU A 405 14.20 -4.25 -3.09
N ASN A 406 13.00 -4.39 -3.62
CA ASN A 406 12.15 -3.27 -3.98
C ASN A 406 11.52 -2.65 -2.73
N SER A 407 11.54 -1.32 -2.67
CA SER A 407 10.94 -0.52 -1.58
C SER A 407 10.13 0.62 -2.19
N ARG A 408 9.09 0.27 -2.95
CA ARG A 408 8.27 1.22 -3.70
C ARG A 408 7.19 1.80 -2.81
N CYS A 409 7.61 2.52 -1.77
CA CYS A 409 6.72 3.12 -0.80
C CYS A 409 6.69 4.65 -0.92
N SER A 410 5.55 5.22 -0.55
CA SER A 410 5.43 6.66 -0.31
C SER A 410 5.83 6.97 1.13
N VAL A 411 6.67 7.97 1.36
CA VAL A 411 7.11 8.34 2.70
C VAL A 411 6.29 9.52 3.21
N LEU A 412 5.66 9.34 4.37
CA LEU A 412 5.03 10.40 5.14
C LEU A 412 5.83 10.59 6.44
N ALA A 413 6.52 11.72 6.55
CA ALA A 413 7.37 12.01 7.71
C ALA A 413 6.79 13.17 8.53
N ALA A 414 6.83 13.03 9.85
CA ALA A 414 6.65 14.15 10.78
C ALA A 414 7.99 14.44 11.48
N ALA A 415 8.34 15.72 11.53
CA ALA A 415 9.48 16.21 12.30
C ALA A 415 9.06 17.43 13.10
N ASN A 416 9.81 17.66 14.18
CA ASN A 416 9.69 18.84 15.01
C ASN A 416 10.81 19.83 14.65
N SER A 417 10.59 21.11 14.94
CA SER A 417 11.66 22.11 14.91
C SER A 417 12.72 21.78 15.98
N VAL A 418 13.98 22.16 15.72
CA VAL A 418 15.11 21.87 16.63
C VAL A 418 14.88 22.45 18.03
N PHE A 419 14.30 23.65 18.08
CA PHE A 419 14.00 24.37 19.33
C PHE A 419 12.61 24.08 19.90
N GLY A 420 11.83 23.20 19.25
CA GLY A 420 10.45 22.89 19.63
C GLY A 420 9.44 24.02 19.41
N ARG A 421 9.89 25.24 19.10
CA ARG A 421 9.08 26.35 18.61
C ARG A 421 9.68 26.90 17.34
N TRP A 422 8.83 27.31 16.41
CA TRP A 422 9.24 27.90 15.16
C TRP A 422 9.56 29.40 15.35
N ASP A 423 10.84 29.76 15.29
CA ASP A 423 11.27 31.16 15.34
C ASP A 423 11.50 31.70 13.91
N ASP A 424 10.61 32.59 13.43
CA ASP A 424 10.70 33.14 12.06
C ASP A 424 12.00 33.94 11.81
N THR A 425 12.63 34.46 12.86
CA THR A 425 13.91 35.20 12.76
C THR A 425 15.10 34.31 12.41
N LYS A 426 15.00 33.00 12.65
CA LYS A 426 16.08 32.01 12.49
C LYS A 426 15.62 30.83 11.62
N GLY A 427 14.89 31.12 10.55
CA GLY A 427 14.27 30.10 9.70
C GLY A 427 15.23 29.02 9.17
N GLU A 428 16.51 29.35 8.91
CA GLU A 428 17.51 28.38 8.43
C GLU A 428 18.03 27.44 9.53
N GLU A 429 18.24 27.93 10.76
CA GLU A 429 18.71 27.13 11.90
C GLU A 429 17.59 26.22 12.45
N ASN A 430 16.33 26.52 12.13
CA ASN A 430 15.18 25.73 12.57
C ASN A 430 15.08 24.36 11.88
N ILE A 431 15.77 24.15 10.75
CA ILE A 431 15.70 22.93 9.94
C ILE A 431 17.08 22.26 9.88
N ASP A 432 17.33 21.27 10.75
CA ASP A 432 18.60 20.50 10.77
C ASP A 432 18.66 19.36 9.72
N PHE A 433 18.20 19.64 8.49
CA PHE A 433 18.23 18.66 7.40
C PHE A 433 19.14 19.10 6.27
N MET A 434 19.93 18.16 5.75
CA MET A 434 20.70 18.39 4.53
C MET A 434 19.75 18.72 3.37
N PRO A 435 20.06 19.72 2.52
CA PRO A 435 19.23 20.07 1.36
C PRO A 435 18.97 18.88 0.40
N THR A 436 19.84 17.87 0.42
CA THR A 436 19.69 16.63 -0.35
C THR A 436 18.50 15.78 0.11
N ILE A 437 18.12 15.82 1.39
CA ILE A 437 16.90 15.18 1.93
C ILE A 437 15.69 16.01 1.51
N LEU A 438 15.71 17.32 1.77
CA LEU A 438 14.58 18.21 1.51
C LEU A 438 14.18 18.21 0.04
N SER A 439 15.15 18.16 -0.88
CA SER A 439 14.89 18.06 -2.32
C SER A 439 14.22 16.75 -2.77
N ARG A 440 14.17 15.70 -1.92
CA ARG A 440 13.50 14.42 -2.21
C ARG A 440 12.07 14.34 -1.65
N PHE A 441 11.70 15.30 -0.80
CA PHE A 441 10.31 15.50 -0.42
C PHE A 441 9.62 16.36 -1.48
N ASP A 442 8.47 15.90 -1.93
CA ASP A 442 7.71 16.56 -3.00
C ASP A 442 6.87 17.73 -2.41
N MET A 443 6.41 17.58 -1.17
CA MET A 443 5.69 18.62 -0.41
C MET A 443 6.23 18.71 1.02
N ILE A 444 6.51 19.93 1.46
CA ILE A 444 6.94 20.24 2.83
C ILE A 444 5.90 21.19 3.42
N PHE A 445 5.21 20.79 4.48
CA PHE A 445 4.26 21.63 5.19
C PHE A 445 4.86 22.09 6.51
N ILE A 446 4.90 23.40 6.74
CA ILE A 446 5.23 23.98 8.04
C ILE A 446 3.91 24.26 8.76
N VAL A 447 3.73 23.59 9.90
CA VAL A 447 2.57 23.77 10.77
C VAL A 447 3.01 24.64 11.94
N LYS A 448 2.71 25.94 11.85
CA LYS A 448 2.93 26.90 12.93
C LYS A 448 1.71 26.93 13.84
N ASP A 449 1.94 27.03 15.15
CA ASP A 449 0.88 27.22 16.12
C ASP A 449 0.59 28.72 16.30
N GLU A 450 -0.24 29.26 15.41
CA GLU A 450 -0.70 30.65 15.50
C GLU A 450 -1.75 30.78 16.61
N HIS A 451 -1.44 31.55 17.65
CA HIS A 451 -2.35 31.82 18.74
C HIS A 451 -3.45 32.78 18.26
N ASN A 452 -4.60 32.23 17.86
CA ASN A 452 -5.75 32.99 17.42
C ASN A 452 -7.00 32.55 18.20
N GLU A 453 -7.56 33.48 18.98
CA GLU A 453 -8.69 33.22 19.88
C GLU A 453 -9.90 32.62 19.16
N GLU A 454 -10.20 33.04 17.93
CA GLU A 454 -11.33 32.52 17.16
C GLU A 454 -11.12 31.07 16.75
N ARG A 455 -9.94 30.75 16.23
CA ARG A 455 -9.57 29.39 15.83
C ARG A 455 -9.54 28.48 17.06
N ASP A 456 -8.95 28.93 18.15
CA ASP A 456 -8.87 28.18 19.40
C ASP A 456 -10.26 27.91 19.99
N MET A 457 -11.18 28.87 19.92
CA MET A 457 -12.57 28.67 20.35
C MET A 457 -13.27 27.60 19.50
N THR A 458 -13.08 27.61 18.18
CA THR A 458 -13.65 26.57 17.30
C THR A 458 -13.02 25.19 17.52
N LEU A 459 -11.70 25.13 17.73
CA LEU A 459 -10.96 23.93 18.07
C LEU A 459 -11.44 23.34 19.39
N ALA A 460 -11.56 24.17 20.44
CA ALA A 460 -12.05 23.76 21.75
C ALA A 460 -13.49 23.22 21.67
N LYS A 461 -14.38 23.91 20.95
CA LYS A 461 -15.76 23.44 20.72
C LYS A 461 -15.77 22.06 20.04
N HIS A 462 -14.94 21.86 19.02
CA HIS A 462 -14.85 20.58 18.30
C HIS A 462 -14.32 19.45 19.19
N VAL A 463 -13.25 19.71 19.95
CA VAL A 463 -12.66 18.73 20.88
C VAL A 463 -13.64 18.36 21.99
N MET A 464 -14.34 19.34 22.57
CA MET A 464 -15.37 19.09 23.56
C MET A 464 -16.53 18.27 22.99
N ALA A 465 -16.97 18.57 21.76
CA ALA A 465 -18.02 17.82 21.08
C ALA A 465 -17.63 16.35 20.89
N LEU A 466 -16.38 16.05 20.52
CA LEU A 466 -15.88 14.68 20.40
C LEU A 466 -15.89 13.94 21.74
N HIS A 467 -15.47 14.59 22.82
CA HIS A 467 -15.48 13.98 24.17
C HIS A 467 -16.89 13.72 24.70
N VAL A 468 -17.84 14.64 24.47
CA VAL A 468 -19.25 14.46 24.87
C VAL A 468 -19.93 13.38 24.03
N SER A 469 -19.67 13.37 22.72
CA SER A 469 -20.22 12.35 21.80
C SER A 469 -19.71 10.96 22.13
N ALA A 470 -18.45 10.83 22.55
CA ALA A 470 -17.86 9.55 22.96
C ALA A 470 -18.58 8.88 24.15
N LEU A 471 -19.25 9.65 25.02
CA LEU A 471 -20.03 9.09 26.13
C LEU A 471 -21.46 8.67 25.74
N THR A 472 -22.03 9.25 24.67
CA THR A 472 -23.49 9.22 24.48
C THR A 472 -23.95 8.08 23.55
N GLN A 473 -23.16 7.65 22.56
CA GLN A 473 -23.36 6.40 21.78
C GLN A 473 -22.23 6.21 20.75
N THR A 474 -22.03 4.96 20.35
CA THR A 474 -21.07 4.38 19.37
C THR A 474 -21.10 4.95 17.95
N GLN A 475 -21.80 6.05 17.70
CA GLN A 475 -21.65 6.80 16.46
C GLN A 475 -20.43 7.71 16.62
N ALA A 476 -19.24 7.14 16.36
CA ALA A 476 -18.13 7.95 15.93
C ALA A 476 -18.66 8.92 14.87
N VAL A 477 -18.22 10.17 14.87
CA VAL A 477 -18.49 11.11 13.77
C VAL A 477 -17.96 10.45 12.49
N GLU A 478 -18.83 9.68 11.83
CA GLU A 478 -18.52 9.05 10.56
C GLU A 478 -18.33 10.23 9.63
N GLY A 479 -17.11 10.36 9.10
CA GLY A 479 -16.94 11.19 7.91
C GLY A 479 -17.95 10.71 6.85
N GLU A 480 -18.26 11.57 5.87
CA GLU A 480 -19.21 11.26 4.79
C GLU A 480 -18.93 9.91 4.08
N ILE A 481 -17.73 9.33 4.27
CA ILE A 481 -17.31 8.04 3.75
C ILE A 481 -16.75 7.15 4.88
N GLU A 482 -17.25 5.91 4.98
CA GLU A 482 -16.69 4.88 5.85
C GLU A 482 -15.24 4.54 5.49
N LEU A 483 -14.39 4.32 6.50
CA LEU A 483 -12.96 4.02 6.32
C LEU A 483 -12.70 2.78 5.42
N ASN A 484 -13.56 1.77 5.49
CA ASN A 484 -13.45 0.58 4.65
C ASN A 484 -13.77 0.88 3.18
N LYS A 485 -14.78 1.72 2.92
CA LYS A 485 -15.12 2.20 1.57
C LYS A 485 -14.00 3.07 1.00
N LEU A 486 -13.40 3.94 1.82
CA LEU A 486 -12.27 4.77 1.43
C LEU A 486 -11.03 3.93 1.05
N LYS A 487 -10.71 2.89 1.83
CA LYS A 487 -9.65 1.92 1.50
C LYS A 487 -9.88 1.25 0.15
N LYS A 488 -11.09 0.73 -0.07
CA LYS A 488 -11.48 0.09 -1.33
C LYS A 488 -11.38 1.08 -2.50
N LEU A 489 -11.83 2.32 -2.32
CA LEU A 489 -11.72 3.38 -3.32
C LEU A 489 -10.26 3.66 -3.70
N ILE A 490 -9.38 3.82 -2.72
CA ILE A 490 -7.95 4.07 -2.96
C ILE A 490 -7.35 2.89 -3.75
N SER A 491 -7.60 1.65 -3.33
CA SER A 491 -7.13 0.44 -4.03
C SER A 491 -7.64 0.39 -5.47
N PHE A 492 -8.93 0.66 -5.67
CA PHE A 492 -9.58 0.66 -6.96
C PHE A 492 -8.99 1.69 -7.93
N CYS A 493 -8.86 2.95 -7.48
CA CYS A 493 -8.28 4.03 -8.29
C CYS A 493 -6.81 3.78 -8.63
N ARG A 494 -6.06 3.13 -7.72
CA ARG A 494 -4.66 2.73 -7.95
C ARG A 494 -4.51 1.63 -9.00
N THR A 495 -5.49 0.75 -9.11
CA THR A 495 -5.48 -0.39 -10.03
C THR A 495 -5.92 0.02 -11.44
N LYS A 496 -7.01 0.77 -11.55
CA LYS A 496 -7.66 1.01 -12.86
C LYS A 496 -7.10 2.20 -13.63
N CYS A 497 -6.54 3.21 -12.95
CA CYS A 497 -6.21 4.48 -13.58
C CYS A 497 -4.71 4.82 -13.50
N GLY A 498 -4.11 5.07 -14.66
CA GLY A 498 -2.74 5.57 -14.82
C GLY A 498 -2.72 6.85 -15.64
N PRO A 499 -3.03 8.01 -15.04
CA PRO A 499 -3.25 9.25 -15.79
C PRO A 499 -1.98 9.77 -16.46
N ARG A 500 -2.15 10.43 -17.60
CA ARG A 500 -1.07 11.12 -18.34
C ARG A 500 -1.36 12.61 -18.44
N LEU A 501 -0.32 13.43 -18.51
CA LEU A 501 -0.51 14.86 -18.75
C LEU A 501 -1.04 15.10 -20.17
N SER A 502 -2.02 16.00 -20.26
CA SER A 502 -2.44 16.58 -21.54
C SER A 502 -1.40 17.59 -22.06
N ALA A 503 -1.39 17.84 -23.37
CA ALA A 503 -0.44 18.76 -23.99
C ALA A 503 -0.59 20.20 -23.47
N GLY A 504 -1.83 20.71 -23.34
CA GLY A 504 -2.09 22.04 -22.78
C GLY A 504 -1.63 22.18 -21.33
N ALA A 505 -1.86 21.16 -20.51
CA ALA A 505 -1.36 21.11 -19.13
C ALA A 505 0.19 21.13 -19.07
N ALA A 506 0.86 20.44 -19.99
CA ALA A 506 2.33 20.42 -20.05
C ALA A 506 2.93 21.79 -20.41
N GLU A 507 2.32 22.50 -21.35
CA GLU A 507 2.75 23.86 -21.73
C GLU A 507 2.56 24.86 -20.57
N LYS A 508 1.40 24.82 -19.91
CA LYS A 508 1.12 25.65 -18.73
C LYS A 508 2.12 25.39 -17.61
N LEU A 509 2.44 24.13 -17.36
CA LEU A 509 3.40 23.72 -16.34
C LEU A 509 4.83 24.19 -16.67
N LYS A 510 5.25 24.09 -17.93
CA LYS A 510 6.54 24.62 -18.41
C LYS A 510 6.64 26.14 -18.16
N ASN A 511 5.62 26.90 -18.56
CA ASN A 511 5.62 28.36 -18.40
C ASN A 511 5.68 28.76 -16.91
N ARG A 512 4.87 28.10 -16.06
CA ARG A 512 4.86 28.38 -14.62
C ARG A 512 6.16 28.01 -13.93
N TYR A 513 6.79 26.90 -14.33
CA TYR A 513 8.08 26.49 -13.78
C TYR A 513 9.20 27.50 -14.08
N VAL A 514 9.24 28.03 -15.31
CA VAL A 514 10.20 29.07 -15.67
C VAL A 514 10.00 30.33 -14.82
N LEU A 515 8.75 30.75 -14.61
CA LEU A 515 8.41 31.90 -13.76
C LEU A 515 8.83 31.69 -12.30
N MET A 516 8.59 30.51 -11.72
CA MET A 516 9.02 30.20 -10.35
C MET A 516 10.54 30.28 -10.22
N ARG A 517 11.27 29.73 -11.20
CA ARG A 517 12.75 29.74 -11.17
C ARG A 517 13.34 31.13 -11.41
N SER A 518 12.71 31.97 -12.23
CA SER A 518 13.15 33.36 -12.42
C SER A 518 12.92 34.19 -11.17
N GLY A 519 11.77 34.02 -10.49
CA GLY A 519 11.46 34.74 -9.25
C GLY A 519 12.45 34.43 -8.12
N THR A 520 12.80 33.15 -7.91
CA THR A 520 13.80 32.79 -6.88
C THR A 520 15.19 33.32 -7.20
N ARG A 521 15.60 33.33 -8.47
CA ARG A 521 16.89 33.91 -8.88
C ARG A 521 16.97 35.41 -8.64
N GLN A 522 15.88 36.13 -8.85
CA GLN A 522 15.79 37.56 -8.54
C GLN A 522 15.92 37.78 -7.03
N HIS A 523 15.19 37.01 -6.23
CA HIS A 523 15.30 37.07 -4.77
C HIS A 523 16.70 36.71 -4.24
N GLU A 524 17.39 35.73 -4.82
CA GLU A 524 18.78 35.39 -4.44
C GLU A 524 19.76 36.52 -4.79
N GLN A 525 19.51 37.27 -5.88
CA GLN A 525 20.33 38.43 -6.24
C GLN A 525 20.06 39.63 -5.34
N GLU A 526 18.81 39.85 -4.93
CA GLU A 526 18.42 40.96 -4.07
C GLU A 526 18.83 40.74 -2.60
N SER A 527 18.80 39.50 -2.13
CA SER A 527 19.06 39.17 -0.72
C SER A 527 20.51 38.77 -0.41
N ASP A 528 21.38 38.58 -1.43
CA ASP A 528 22.75 38.04 -1.35
C ASP A 528 22.88 36.76 -0.49
N ARG A 529 21.74 36.14 -0.17
CA ARG A 529 21.58 34.94 0.65
C ARG A 529 20.98 33.87 -0.21
N ARG A 530 21.56 32.67 -0.14
CA ARG A 530 21.04 31.52 -0.88
C ARG A 530 19.74 31.08 -0.25
N SER A 531 18.73 30.86 -1.07
CA SER A 531 17.49 30.25 -0.62
C SER A 531 17.77 28.87 -0.01
N SER A 532 17.16 28.56 1.14
CA SER A 532 17.36 27.30 1.87
C SER A 532 16.94 26.07 1.06
N ILE A 533 16.02 26.24 0.09
CA ILE A 533 15.50 25.17 -0.76
C ILE A 533 15.63 25.56 -2.25
N PRO A 534 16.60 25.01 -3.01
CA PRO A 534 16.75 25.32 -4.42
C PRO A 534 15.62 24.69 -5.25
N ILE A 535 14.99 25.47 -6.14
CA ILE A 535 14.01 24.96 -7.11
C ILE A 535 14.74 24.18 -8.21
N THR A 536 14.76 22.85 -8.07
CA THR A 536 15.36 21.91 -9.03
C THR A 536 14.32 21.28 -9.96
N VAL A 537 14.76 20.46 -10.91
CA VAL A 537 13.88 19.68 -11.80
C VAL A 537 13.05 18.66 -11.00
N ARG A 538 13.50 18.26 -9.80
CA ARG A 538 12.72 17.36 -8.93
C ARG A 538 11.39 17.97 -8.50
N GLN A 539 11.34 19.28 -8.32
CA GLN A 539 10.09 19.99 -7.99
C GLN A 539 9.12 20.01 -9.16
N LEU A 540 9.63 20.03 -10.40
CA LEU A 540 8.80 19.85 -11.60
C LEU A 540 8.18 18.44 -11.62
N GLU A 541 8.98 17.41 -11.32
CA GLU A 541 8.51 16.03 -11.24
C GLU A 541 7.47 15.86 -10.11
N ALA A 542 7.66 16.53 -8.96
CA ALA A 542 6.71 16.55 -7.86
C ALA A 542 5.34 17.10 -8.28
N ILE A 543 5.30 18.27 -8.93
CA ILE A 543 4.05 18.88 -9.41
C ILE A 543 3.34 17.96 -10.41
N VAL A 544 4.10 17.31 -11.29
CA VAL A 544 3.57 16.30 -12.23
C VAL A 544 2.91 15.13 -11.49
N ARG A 545 3.55 14.58 -10.45
CA ARG A 545 2.98 13.49 -9.64
C ARG A 545 1.71 13.93 -8.90
N ILE A 546 1.69 15.15 -8.36
CA ILE A 546 0.52 15.69 -7.67
C ILE A 546 -0.65 15.87 -8.65
N ALA A 547 -0.42 16.48 -9.81
CA ALA A 547 -1.44 16.65 -10.84
C ALA A 547 -2.00 15.30 -11.34
N GLU A 548 -1.12 14.30 -11.52
CA GLU A 548 -1.55 12.94 -11.84
C GLU A 548 -2.38 12.32 -10.73
N SER A 549 -2.03 12.52 -9.46
CA SER A 549 -2.81 12.00 -8.33
C SER A 549 -4.21 12.61 -8.24
N LEU A 550 -4.38 13.90 -8.58
CA LEU A 550 -5.68 14.57 -8.64
C LEU A 550 -6.57 14.00 -9.74
N ALA A 551 -6.02 13.81 -10.94
CA ALA A 551 -6.73 13.16 -12.04
C ALA A 551 -7.15 11.73 -11.69
N LYS A 552 -6.28 11.01 -10.96
CA LYS A 552 -6.53 9.65 -10.48
C LYS A 552 -7.67 9.55 -9.48
N MET A 553 -7.86 10.56 -8.61
CA MET A 553 -9.00 10.62 -7.69
C MET A 553 -10.34 10.69 -8.43
N ARG A 554 -10.37 11.39 -9.57
CA ARG A 554 -11.56 11.54 -10.44
C ARG A 554 -11.70 10.40 -11.46
N LEU A 555 -10.83 9.39 -11.41
CA LEU A 555 -10.72 8.32 -12.42
C LEU A 555 -10.57 8.84 -13.86
N GLN A 556 -9.93 10.00 -14.03
CA GLN A 556 -9.69 10.57 -15.36
C GLN A 556 -8.38 10.04 -15.96
N PRO A 557 -8.36 9.62 -17.24
CA PRO A 557 -7.16 9.10 -17.89
C PRO A 557 -6.14 10.21 -18.24
N PHE A 558 -6.56 11.46 -18.29
CA PHE A 558 -5.71 12.60 -18.61
C PHE A 558 -5.81 13.68 -17.53
N ALA A 559 -4.66 14.21 -17.10
CA ALA A 559 -4.60 15.36 -16.22
C ALA A 559 -4.86 16.65 -17.00
N THR A 560 -5.82 17.43 -16.52
CA THR A 560 -6.27 18.67 -17.14
C THR A 560 -5.49 19.87 -16.62
N GLU A 561 -5.65 21.03 -17.26
CA GLU A 561 -5.03 22.27 -16.81
C GLU A 561 -5.51 22.74 -15.42
N ALA A 562 -6.74 22.38 -15.04
CA ALA A 562 -7.29 22.66 -13.72
C ALA A 562 -6.58 21.86 -12.62
N ASP A 563 -6.22 20.61 -12.90
CA ASP A 563 -5.51 19.75 -11.95
C ASP A 563 -4.08 20.26 -11.72
N VAL A 564 -3.43 20.77 -12.77
CA VAL A 564 -2.11 21.40 -12.66
C VAL A 564 -2.18 22.69 -11.83
N GLU A 565 -3.25 23.49 -11.99
CA GLU A 565 -3.42 24.73 -11.23
C GLU A 565 -3.64 24.46 -9.74
N GLU A 566 -4.46 23.46 -9.38
CA GLU A 566 -4.61 23.06 -7.99
C GLU A 566 -3.33 22.44 -7.43
N ALA A 567 -2.60 21.64 -8.22
CA ALA A 567 -1.29 21.10 -7.82
C ALA A 567 -0.27 22.22 -7.54
N LEU A 568 -0.26 23.27 -8.37
CA LEU A 568 0.56 24.45 -8.16
C LEU A 568 0.12 25.24 -6.92
N ARG A 569 -1.19 25.36 -6.66
CA ARG A 569 -1.71 26.00 -5.44
C ARG A 569 -1.19 25.28 -4.20
N LEU A 570 -1.31 23.95 -4.15
CA LEU A 570 -0.78 23.14 -3.05
C LEU A 570 0.73 23.31 -2.90
N PHE A 571 1.46 23.29 -4.01
CA PHE A 571 2.92 23.45 -4.01
C PHE A 571 3.36 24.84 -3.52
N HIS A 572 2.62 25.89 -3.86
CA HIS A 572 2.88 27.25 -3.39
C HIS A 572 2.66 27.36 -1.88
N VAL A 573 1.53 26.86 -1.38
CA VAL A 573 1.20 26.86 0.06
C VAL A 573 2.18 26.02 0.87
N SER A 574 2.69 24.93 0.31
CA SER A 574 3.66 24.08 1.01
C SER A 574 5.08 24.67 0.97
N THR A 575 5.64 24.80 -0.24
CA THR A 575 7.09 24.88 -0.44
C THR A 575 7.57 26.32 -0.60
N LEU A 576 6.77 27.19 -1.22
CA LEU A 576 7.15 28.60 -1.33
C LEU A 576 6.96 29.32 0.00
N ASP A 577 5.88 29.07 0.72
CA ASP A 577 5.72 29.64 2.06
C ASP A 577 6.86 29.20 3.00
N ALA A 578 7.26 27.93 2.91
CA ALA A 578 8.44 27.41 3.61
C ALA A 578 9.76 28.08 3.20
N ALA A 579 9.94 28.41 1.91
CA ALA A 579 11.14 29.09 1.44
C ALA A 579 11.15 30.59 1.81
N MET A 580 9.99 31.25 1.77
CA MET A 580 9.85 32.69 2.01
C MET A 580 9.86 33.03 3.51
N SER A 581 9.27 32.17 4.35
CA SER A 581 9.28 32.32 5.81
C SER A 581 10.69 32.29 6.44
N GLY A 582 11.71 31.84 5.71
CA GLY A 582 13.11 31.97 6.12
C GLY A 582 13.73 33.35 5.90
N SER A 583 13.04 34.26 5.18
CA SER A 583 13.64 35.50 4.66
C SER A 583 12.85 36.79 4.90
N LEU A 584 11.63 36.73 5.46
CA LEU A 584 10.75 37.90 5.55
C LEU A 584 10.19 38.12 6.96
N SER A 585 10.83 39.04 7.68
CA SER A 585 10.15 39.93 8.62
C SER A 585 10.02 41.30 7.96
N GLY A 586 8.86 41.62 7.36
CA GLY A 586 8.60 43.03 6.97
C GLY A 586 7.57 43.36 5.88
N GLU A 587 7.16 42.45 4.98
CA GLU A 587 6.40 42.86 3.78
C GLU A 587 5.11 42.08 3.50
N GLU A 588 4.36 41.67 4.52
CA GLU A 588 3.02 41.09 4.27
C GLU A 588 1.97 42.13 3.81
N GLU A 589 2.25 43.44 3.86
CA GLU A 589 1.32 44.47 3.35
C GLU A 589 1.56 44.91 1.89
N MET A 590 2.69 44.54 1.25
CA MET A 590 3.06 45.14 -0.04
C MET A 590 2.56 44.35 -1.26
N LEU A 591 2.46 43.02 -1.18
CA LEU A 591 2.14 42.16 -2.34
C LEU A 591 0.62 42.06 -2.63
N CYS A 592 -0.23 42.18 -1.61
CA CYS A 592 -1.69 42.28 -1.80
C CYS A 592 -2.13 43.62 -2.41
N ALA A 593 -1.29 44.66 -2.37
CA ALA A 593 -1.55 45.95 -3.01
C ALA A 593 -1.24 45.95 -4.53
N GLY A 594 -0.30 45.11 -4.98
CA GLY A 594 0.08 44.99 -6.40
C GLY A 594 -1.07 44.46 -7.27
N GLY A 595 -1.75 43.39 -6.81
CA GLY A 595 -2.90 42.82 -7.51
C GLY A 595 -4.13 43.75 -7.57
N ARG A 596 -4.27 44.69 -6.62
CA ARG A 596 -5.34 45.72 -6.67
C ARG A 596 -4.99 46.88 -7.58
N ARG A 597 -3.71 47.26 -7.71
CA ARG A 597 -3.28 48.33 -8.63
C ARG A 597 -3.39 47.93 -10.09
N ASP A 598 -3.07 46.68 -10.44
CA ASP A 598 -3.21 46.19 -11.82
C ASP A 598 -4.68 46.05 -12.26
N MET A 599 -5.57 45.68 -11.32
CA MET A 599 -7.02 45.63 -11.58
C MET A 599 -7.64 47.03 -11.73
N LEU A 600 -7.14 48.02 -10.97
CA LEU A 600 -7.56 49.42 -11.08
C LEU A 600 -7.01 50.09 -12.36
N GLY A 601 -5.80 49.75 -12.80
CA GLY A 601 -5.21 50.23 -14.07
C GLY A 601 -5.96 49.72 -15.30
N LEU A 602 -6.38 48.45 -15.30
CA LEU A 602 -7.20 47.86 -16.36
C LEU A 602 -8.65 48.42 -16.36
N ALA A 603 -9.20 48.74 -15.18
CA ALA A 603 -10.50 49.41 -15.06
C ALA A 603 -10.47 50.88 -15.53
N ALA A 604 -9.33 51.57 -15.36
CA ALA A 604 -9.13 52.94 -15.84
C ALA A 604 -9.00 53.01 -17.37
N GLN A 605 -8.23 52.10 -17.98
CA GLN A 605 -8.15 51.98 -19.46
C GLN A 605 -9.49 51.56 -20.09
N GLY A 606 -10.32 50.81 -19.36
CA GLY A 606 -11.69 50.47 -19.77
C GLY A 606 -12.67 51.65 -19.75
N ARG A 607 -12.42 52.68 -18.93
CA ARG A 607 -13.23 53.91 -18.87
C ARG A 607 -12.89 54.89 -19.99
N GLU A 608 -11.60 55.10 -20.30
CA GLU A 608 -11.19 55.96 -21.43
C GLU A 608 -11.71 55.46 -22.79
N ARG A 609 -11.85 54.15 -22.98
CA ARG A 609 -12.47 53.58 -24.20
C ARG A 609 -13.99 53.70 -24.25
N ARG A 610 -14.66 53.90 -23.11
CA ARG A 610 -16.13 54.01 -23.05
C ARG A 610 -16.60 55.45 -23.26
N ASP A 611 -15.78 56.45 -22.92
CA ASP A 611 -16.08 57.87 -23.13
C ASP A 611 -15.84 58.35 -24.59
N LEU A 612 -15.15 57.55 -25.41
CA LEU A 612 -14.99 57.79 -26.85
C LEU A 612 -16.16 57.28 -27.72
N LEU A 613 -17.14 56.60 -27.12
CA LEU A 613 -18.30 55.99 -27.81
C LEU A 613 -19.64 56.68 -27.50
N SER A 614 -19.64 57.79 -26.76
CA SER A 614 -20.83 58.59 -26.45
C SER A 614 -20.89 59.89 -27.27
N GLY A 615 -21.11 59.76 -28.58
CA GLY A 615 -21.57 60.84 -29.45
C GLY A 615 -22.97 60.51 -30.00
N PRO A 616 -23.92 61.47 -30.09
CA PRO A 616 -25.29 61.16 -30.46
C PRO A 616 -25.43 61.04 -31.99
N GLY A 617 -25.88 59.89 -32.48
CA GLY A 617 -26.21 59.75 -33.90
C GLY A 617 -26.63 58.34 -34.32
N SER A 618 -27.87 58.23 -34.78
CA SER A 618 -28.50 57.13 -35.55
C SER A 618 -28.68 55.77 -34.88
N GLN A 619 -29.94 55.51 -34.53
CA GLN A 619 -30.54 54.19 -34.43
C GLN A 619 -30.46 53.45 -35.78
N GLY A 620 -30.14 52.16 -35.75
CA GLY A 620 -30.43 51.24 -36.86
C GLY A 620 -29.35 50.19 -37.11
N GLN A 621 -29.74 48.93 -36.92
CA GLN A 621 -29.10 47.71 -37.46
C GLN A 621 -27.73 47.30 -36.88
N VAL A 622 -27.76 46.42 -35.87
CA VAL A 622 -26.64 45.49 -35.57
C VAL A 622 -27.23 44.12 -35.21
N LEU A 623 -27.65 43.40 -36.25
CA LEU A 623 -27.77 41.94 -36.28
C LEU A 623 -27.10 41.57 -37.61
N ASP A 624 -26.17 40.61 -37.56
CA ASP A 624 -25.20 40.24 -38.61
C ASP A 624 -23.92 41.06 -38.65
N LEU A 625 -22.97 40.68 -37.79
CA LEU A 625 -21.53 40.59 -38.07
C LEU A 625 -20.83 40.11 -36.79
N LEU A 626 -20.72 38.79 -36.62
CA LEU A 626 -19.73 38.11 -35.77
C LEU A 626 -19.75 36.60 -36.10
N PRO A 627 -18.73 36.09 -36.79
CA PRO A 627 -18.04 34.93 -36.24
C PRO A 627 -16.54 35.19 -36.07
N GLU A 628 -15.91 34.36 -35.23
CA GLU A 628 -14.47 34.27 -34.97
C GLU A 628 -13.82 35.41 -34.18
N GLN A 629 -13.97 35.37 -32.86
CA GLN A 629 -12.88 35.54 -31.87
C GLN A 629 -13.49 35.68 -30.47
N ARG A 630 -13.75 34.55 -29.79
CA ARG A 630 -13.95 34.50 -28.33
C ARG A 630 -13.81 33.06 -27.81
N GLN A 631 -12.59 32.55 -27.86
CA GLN A 631 -12.10 31.59 -26.87
C GLN A 631 -10.94 32.27 -26.15
N SER A 632 -11.25 32.92 -25.03
CA SER A 632 -10.33 33.28 -23.93
C SER A 632 -11.00 34.33 -23.05
N SER A 633 -11.60 33.87 -21.95
CA SER A 633 -11.53 34.48 -20.61
C SER A 633 -12.65 33.88 -19.77
N ALA A 634 -12.21 33.24 -18.70
CA ALA A 634 -12.99 32.40 -17.83
C ALA A 634 -14.06 33.17 -17.06
N LEU A 635 -15.17 32.47 -16.82
CA LEU A 635 -16.14 32.78 -15.78
C LEU A 635 -15.43 32.84 -14.44
N GLY A 636 -15.32 34.05 -13.87
CA GLY A 636 -15.07 34.26 -12.44
C GLY A 636 -16.34 33.97 -11.66
N SER A 637 -16.21 33.16 -10.62
CA SER A 637 -17.22 32.67 -9.70
C SER A 637 -17.98 33.75 -8.93
N LYS A 638 -19.24 33.44 -8.64
CA LYS A 638 -20.19 34.22 -7.82
C LYS A 638 -19.80 34.25 -6.32
N GLY A 639 -19.78 35.45 -5.75
CA GLY A 639 -20.10 35.80 -4.35
C GLY A 639 -18.94 35.85 -3.33
N PRO A 640 -19.07 36.63 -2.22
CA PRO A 640 -20.19 37.48 -1.81
C PRO A 640 -19.83 38.99 -1.83
N ALA A 641 -20.67 39.80 -2.50
CA ALA A 641 -20.75 41.24 -2.31
C ALA A 641 -22.08 41.53 -1.61
N TRP A 642 -22.11 41.30 -0.31
CA TRP A 642 -23.18 41.71 0.60
C TRP A 642 -22.46 42.29 1.81
N ASP A 643 -22.12 43.59 1.77
CA ASP A 643 -21.79 44.40 2.96
C ASP A 643 -21.52 45.90 2.69
N CYS A 644 -21.68 46.40 1.46
CA CYS A 644 -21.52 47.85 1.18
C CYS A 644 -22.78 48.58 0.71
N ALA A 645 -23.98 48.02 0.90
CA ALA A 645 -25.25 48.64 0.51
C ALA A 645 -26.20 48.84 1.71
N SER A 646 -25.74 49.51 2.76
CA SER A 646 -26.56 49.84 3.94
C SER A 646 -26.41 51.27 4.46
N GLN A 647 -25.82 52.18 3.66
CA GLN A 647 -25.80 53.61 3.99
C GLN A 647 -26.11 54.45 2.77
N GLY A 648 -27.37 54.81 2.62
CA GLY A 648 -27.81 55.87 1.71
C GLY A 648 -29.03 55.51 0.89
N GLU A 649 -30.21 55.53 1.50
CA GLU A 649 -31.47 55.92 0.83
C GLU A 649 -32.63 55.95 1.86
N GLN A 650 -32.82 57.12 2.48
CA GLN A 650 -34.10 57.49 3.08
C GLN A 650 -34.79 58.49 2.14
N ARG A 651 -36.09 58.21 1.89
CA ARG A 651 -37.10 59.02 1.18
C ARG A 651 -37.13 58.89 -0.34
N GLN A 652 -38.04 58.05 -0.84
CA GLN A 652 -39.35 58.52 -1.30
C GLN A 652 -40.28 57.33 -1.64
N THR A 653 -41.45 57.36 -1.02
CA THR A 653 -42.65 56.58 -1.30
C THR A 653 -43.19 56.86 -2.71
N LEU A 654 -43.45 55.81 -3.48
CA LEU A 654 -44.54 55.77 -4.46
C LEU A 654 -44.97 54.32 -4.72
N CYS A 655 -46.27 54.09 -4.56
CA CYS A 655 -46.98 52.84 -4.79
C CYS A 655 -46.95 52.46 -6.27
N CYS A 656 -46.82 51.16 -6.57
CA CYS A 656 -47.61 50.51 -7.61
C CYS A 656 -47.68 49.00 -7.39
N SER A 657 -48.93 48.54 -7.36
CA SER A 657 -49.45 47.20 -7.20
C SER A 657 -49.26 46.31 -8.45
N GLY A 658 -49.16 45.00 -8.22
CA GLY A 658 -49.95 44.00 -8.96
C GLY A 658 -49.34 43.32 -10.18
N GLU A 659 -49.46 41.98 -10.17
CA GLU A 659 -49.48 41.03 -11.30
C GLU A 659 -48.11 40.67 -11.95
N GLY A 660 -47.80 39.41 -12.26
CA GLY A 660 -48.60 38.19 -12.25
C GLY A 660 -47.74 36.94 -12.43
N TRP A 661 -48.28 35.83 -11.90
CA TRP A 661 -47.90 34.48 -12.25
C TRP A 661 -48.24 34.18 -13.72
N PHE A 662 -47.41 33.42 -14.44
CA PHE A 662 -47.66 32.01 -14.80
C PHE A 662 -46.68 31.50 -15.87
N ARG A 663 -46.26 30.24 -15.69
CA ARG A 663 -45.74 29.35 -16.74
C ARG A 663 -46.91 28.72 -17.50
N HIS A 664 -47.00 28.95 -18.81
CA HIS A 664 -47.39 28.00 -19.88
C HIS A 664 -47.69 28.79 -21.16
N LEU A 665 -46.71 28.92 -22.05
CA LEU A 665 -46.57 28.27 -23.36
C LEU A 665 -45.20 28.65 -23.92
#